data_AF-A0A4S9LZ87-F1
#
_entry.id   AF-A0A4S9LZ87-F1
#
_cell.length_a   1.000
_cell.length_b   1.000
_cell.length_c   1.000
_cell.angle_alpha   90.00
_cell.angle_beta   90.00
_cell.angle_gamma   90.00
#
_symmetry.space_group_name_H-M   'P 1'
#
loop_
_entity.id
_entity.type
_entity.pdbx_description
1 polymer ?
#
loop_
_entity_poly.entity_id
_entity_poly.type
_entity_poly.pdbx_seq_one_letter_code
_entity_poly.pdbx_strand_id
1 'polypeptide(L)'
;MPRVSVGKPAPDFTATAVMDGKLKEISLSAYTGANHWVALVFFPKAWSFVCPTEIRAYSERLEEFLYSRSCAVVFASTDTELCLRAWNHTNEMEGGLGGAHVPLMSDSNHKISRDYGVLLEDEGVAERALFIIDPKGNIRNITISDADVGRSVDETLRIIDALAFKDEFGEGCPVNWKKGDAGLKMAEQTRVDGPIEMKKSWSEWVRPKLQRAWSGQSQRSIGSGTLKTMGHFKSVSETPPSPLYSPTSSAFGIMEKNMEAAMANHSIGLATYRNAKTFGHKFHLSTSYPMITHQHQNHEPDIRKIRLRTGASDSDSMARLKSSTDNVSPPNSTTWTTKLFSNTQLIFSISILLRAVLLLWGEYQDAHSPLKYTDIDYLVFTDASRYVYRNQSPYLRDTYRYTPLLAWLLYPTAWGNRWFCFGKAVFAAGDIVTGYLIFDLLKKQGMEKAKAMGFSCIWLLNPMVANISTRGSSEGLVAVIVVAMLWAARCGWVRLAGCLLGLGVHFKIYPFVYAVSLFWWMDRRQAGSWDGRGGWLGGLINRKRVQLAMFSFVTFMGLNLLMVKLYGPEFIRHSYSYHLTRIDHRHNFSVYNTLLHMKSALGSSSGLGVESLAFLPQMFLSVVAIPLLLAKKDLASTMLAQTFAFVTFNKVCTSQYFLWYMVFLPFYLPSSSLLRQPKRGYTALALWVVGQALWLHQGYELEFLGHSTFVPGLWLASMAFFGINCWILGIVVSDINNQPTIPTVLQDKKAA
;
A
#
# COMPACT_ATOMS: atom_id res chain seq x y z
N MET A 1 17.14 2.86 -47.56
CA MET A 1 15.83 2.46 -46.99
C MET A 1 14.75 2.95 -47.93
N PRO A 2 13.84 2.10 -48.45
CA PRO A 2 12.67 2.61 -49.15
C PRO A 2 11.87 3.46 -48.17
N ARG A 3 11.63 4.73 -48.54
CA ARG A 3 10.94 5.73 -47.74
C ARG A 3 9.45 5.45 -47.78
N VAL A 4 8.92 4.85 -46.72
CA VAL A 4 7.48 4.86 -46.45
C VAL A 4 7.03 6.32 -46.42
N SER A 5 6.04 6.66 -47.24
CA SER A 5 5.63 8.04 -47.44
C SER A 5 4.12 8.13 -47.66
N VAL A 6 3.54 9.23 -47.18
CA VAL A 6 2.12 9.53 -47.39
C VAL A 6 1.84 9.65 -48.89
N GLY A 7 0.75 9.02 -49.34
CA GLY A 7 0.31 8.97 -50.73
C GLY A 7 0.92 7.82 -51.55
N LYS A 8 1.72 6.94 -50.94
CA LYS A 8 2.26 5.73 -51.60
C LYS A 8 1.61 4.46 -51.03
N PRO A 9 1.66 3.33 -51.77
CA PRO A 9 1.20 2.04 -51.26
C PRO A 9 1.94 1.65 -49.98
N ALA A 10 1.20 1.13 -49.00
CA ALA A 10 1.76 0.60 -47.77
C ALA A 10 2.50 -0.72 -48.05
N PRO A 11 3.64 -0.99 -47.39
CA PRO A 11 4.29 -2.30 -47.45
C PRO A 11 3.31 -3.41 -47.02
N ASP A 12 3.19 -4.45 -47.83
CA ASP A 12 2.31 -5.57 -47.52
C ASP A 12 2.86 -6.38 -46.34
N PHE A 13 1.96 -6.97 -45.55
CA PHE A 13 2.31 -7.84 -44.44
C PHE A 13 1.37 -9.04 -44.36
N THR A 14 1.92 -10.16 -43.90
CA THR A 14 1.16 -11.34 -43.47
C THR A 14 1.85 -11.88 -42.22
N ALA A 15 1.12 -11.97 -41.10
CA ALA A 15 1.69 -12.36 -39.82
C ALA A 15 0.64 -12.93 -38.86
N THR A 16 1.13 -13.62 -37.83
CA THR A 16 0.30 -14.15 -36.75
C THR A 16 -0.05 -13.04 -35.76
N ALA A 17 -1.34 -12.91 -35.45
CA ALA A 17 -1.85 -12.02 -34.43
C ALA A 17 -2.67 -12.77 -33.39
N VAL A 18 -2.70 -12.22 -32.17
CA VAL A 18 -3.60 -12.65 -31.11
C VAL A 18 -4.92 -11.90 -31.28
N MET A 19 -6.01 -12.63 -31.52
CA MET A 19 -7.38 -12.11 -31.60
C MET A 19 -8.30 -13.00 -30.76
N ASP A 20 -9.04 -12.39 -29.82
CA ASP A 20 -9.91 -13.11 -28.88
C ASP A 20 -9.21 -14.27 -28.16
N GLY A 21 -7.95 -14.05 -27.75
CA GLY A 21 -7.10 -15.06 -27.10
C GLY A 21 -6.61 -16.20 -28.00
N LYS A 22 -6.93 -16.17 -29.31
CA LYS A 22 -6.52 -17.18 -30.28
C LYS A 22 -5.49 -16.61 -31.25
N LEU A 23 -4.59 -17.49 -31.70
CA LEU A 23 -3.64 -17.16 -32.77
C LEU A 23 -4.35 -17.27 -34.11
N LYS A 24 -4.29 -16.22 -34.91
CA LYS A 24 -4.87 -16.16 -36.26
C LYS A 24 -3.89 -15.43 -37.18
N GLU A 25 -3.81 -15.86 -38.42
CA GLU A 25 -3.05 -15.15 -39.45
C GLU A 25 -3.87 -13.96 -39.97
N ILE A 26 -3.21 -12.82 -40.15
CA ILE A 26 -3.79 -11.60 -40.71
C ILE A 26 -2.89 -11.04 -41.81
N SER A 27 -3.49 -10.36 -42.78
CA SER A 27 -2.77 -9.67 -43.86
C SER A 27 -3.38 -8.31 -44.17
N LEU A 28 -2.58 -7.38 -44.70
CA LEU A 28 -3.08 -6.08 -45.14
C LEU A 28 -4.11 -6.22 -46.27
N SER A 29 -3.86 -7.15 -47.20
CA SER A 29 -4.75 -7.47 -48.32
C SER A 29 -6.14 -7.95 -47.88
N ALA A 30 -6.24 -8.65 -46.74
CA ALA A 30 -7.54 -9.08 -46.20
C ALA A 30 -8.39 -7.89 -45.74
N TYR A 31 -7.80 -6.90 -45.08
CA TYR A 31 -8.52 -5.70 -44.62
C TYR A 31 -8.90 -4.78 -45.78
N THR A 32 -7.96 -4.50 -46.67
CA THR A 32 -8.20 -3.64 -47.85
C THR A 32 -9.19 -4.29 -48.82
N GLY A 33 -9.12 -5.61 -49.03
CA GLY A 33 -10.10 -6.37 -49.82
C GLY A 33 -11.51 -6.36 -49.23
N ALA A 34 -11.64 -6.21 -47.91
CA ALA A 34 -12.92 -5.99 -47.23
C ALA A 34 -13.37 -4.51 -47.23
N ASN A 35 -12.72 -3.65 -48.03
CA ASN A 35 -12.96 -2.21 -48.13
C ASN A 35 -12.85 -1.47 -46.78
N HIS A 36 -11.97 -1.93 -45.89
CA HIS A 36 -11.71 -1.27 -44.61
C HIS A 36 -10.47 -0.37 -44.67
N TRP A 37 -10.53 0.74 -43.95
CA TRP A 37 -9.34 1.47 -43.52
C TRP A 37 -8.54 0.62 -42.53
N VAL A 38 -7.24 0.85 -42.41
CA VAL A 38 -6.39 0.18 -41.42
C VAL A 38 -5.58 1.20 -40.64
N ALA A 39 -5.79 1.24 -39.33
CA ALA A 39 -4.91 1.89 -38.37
C ALA A 39 -3.89 0.86 -37.85
N LEU A 40 -2.69 0.87 -38.43
CA LEU A 40 -1.58 0.02 -38.03
C LEU A 40 -0.73 0.75 -36.98
N VAL A 41 -0.71 0.24 -35.76
CA VAL A 41 -0.16 0.90 -34.57
C VAL A 41 1.02 0.09 -34.03
N PHE A 42 2.24 0.56 -34.26
CA PHE A 42 3.44 -0.02 -33.68
C PHE A 42 3.62 0.46 -32.23
N PHE A 43 4.10 -0.44 -31.38
CA PHE A 43 4.48 -0.15 -30.01
C PHE A 43 5.80 -0.86 -29.64
N PRO A 44 6.63 -0.28 -28.74
CA PRO A 44 7.97 -0.79 -28.50
C PRO A 44 8.05 -2.20 -27.91
N LYS A 45 7.40 -2.43 -26.77
CA LYS A 45 7.51 -3.69 -25.99
C LYS A 45 6.23 -4.01 -25.22
N ALA A 46 5.83 -5.28 -25.22
CA ALA A 46 4.93 -5.86 -24.23
C ALA A 46 5.51 -5.72 -22.81
N TRP A 47 4.64 -5.78 -21.79
CA TRP A 47 5.03 -5.67 -20.37
C TRP A 47 5.74 -4.36 -19.98
N SER A 48 5.48 -3.28 -20.70
CA SER A 48 5.96 -1.92 -20.41
C SER A 48 4.86 -1.04 -19.80
N PHE A 49 5.16 0.23 -19.52
CA PHE A 49 4.26 1.12 -18.78
C PHE A 49 3.25 1.87 -19.67
N VAL A 50 3.69 2.45 -20.79
CA VAL A 50 2.83 3.28 -21.67
C VAL A 50 2.05 2.43 -22.66
N CYS A 51 2.65 1.38 -23.23
CA CYS A 51 2.00 0.50 -24.22
C CYS A 51 0.63 -0.07 -23.77
N PRO A 52 0.45 -0.60 -22.54
CA PRO A 52 -0.85 -1.13 -22.13
C PRO A 52 -1.92 -0.04 -22.07
N THR A 53 -1.56 1.21 -21.75
CA THR A 53 -2.51 2.33 -21.72
C THR A 53 -3.07 2.65 -23.10
N GLU A 54 -2.21 2.65 -24.14
CA GLU A 54 -2.65 2.87 -25.53
C GLU A 54 -3.54 1.73 -26.00
N ILE A 55 -3.09 0.49 -25.86
CA ILE A 55 -3.81 -0.69 -26.37
C ILE A 55 -5.21 -0.77 -25.74
N ARG A 56 -5.34 -0.50 -24.44
CA ARG A 56 -6.65 -0.48 -23.77
C ARG A 56 -7.53 0.66 -24.24
N ALA A 57 -7.00 1.88 -24.37
CA ALA A 57 -7.78 3.02 -24.84
C ALA A 57 -8.34 2.81 -26.26
N TYR A 58 -7.58 2.15 -27.15
CA TYR A 58 -8.07 1.74 -28.46
C TYR A 58 -9.07 0.56 -28.36
N SER A 59 -8.83 -0.40 -27.48
CA SER A 59 -9.72 -1.55 -27.27
C SER A 59 -11.09 -1.15 -26.74
N GLU A 60 -11.17 -0.21 -25.79
CA GLU A 60 -12.42 0.32 -25.23
C GLU A 60 -13.27 1.04 -26.27
N ARG A 61 -12.63 1.61 -27.29
CA ARG A 61 -13.26 2.39 -28.36
C ARG A 61 -13.22 1.69 -29.71
N LEU A 62 -12.91 0.40 -29.74
CA LEU A 62 -12.72 -0.36 -30.99
C LEU A 62 -13.95 -0.32 -31.90
N GLU A 63 -15.15 -0.31 -31.31
CA GLU A 63 -16.42 -0.21 -32.02
C GLU A 63 -16.55 1.10 -32.83
N GLU A 64 -15.99 2.21 -32.34
CA GLU A 64 -15.99 3.50 -33.06
C GLU A 64 -15.13 3.47 -34.32
N PHE A 65 -14.11 2.61 -34.36
CA PHE A 65 -13.30 2.38 -35.55
C PHE A 65 -14.00 1.43 -36.51
N LEU A 66 -14.40 0.25 -36.03
CA LEU A 66 -14.94 -0.82 -36.87
C LEU A 66 -16.29 -0.45 -37.49
N TYR A 67 -17.25 -0.02 -36.68
CA TYR A 67 -18.64 0.13 -37.13
C TYR A 67 -18.93 1.53 -37.66
N SER A 68 -18.36 2.57 -37.05
CA SER A 68 -18.66 3.95 -37.46
C SER A 68 -17.80 4.44 -38.63
N ARG A 69 -16.64 3.82 -38.86
CA ARG A 69 -15.63 4.30 -39.83
C ARG A 69 -15.12 3.21 -40.76
N SER A 70 -15.60 1.97 -40.63
CA SER A 70 -15.09 0.82 -41.38
C SER A 70 -13.55 0.76 -41.32
N CYS A 71 -12.99 0.94 -40.13
CA CYS A 71 -11.55 0.98 -39.90
C CYS A 71 -11.14 -0.16 -38.97
N ALA A 72 -10.29 -1.06 -39.46
CA ALA A 72 -9.61 -2.03 -38.63
C ALA A 72 -8.48 -1.36 -37.84
N VAL A 73 -8.24 -1.82 -36.62
CA VAL A 73 -7.12 -1.38 -35.78
C VAL A 73 -6.25 -2.61 -35.53
N VAL A 74 -4.94 -2.51 -35.80
CA VAL A 74 -4.00 -3.61 -35.59
C VAL A 74 -2.79 -3.07 -34.83
N PHE A 75 -2.49 -3.66 -33.67
CA PHE A 75 -1.28 -3.33 -32.91
C PHE A 75 -0.15 -4.28 -33.28
N ALA A 76 1.07 -3.77 -33.41
CA ALA A 76 2.24 -4.55 -33.83
C ALA A 76 3.47 -4.26 -32.97
N SER A 77 4.25 -5.28 -32.67
CA SER A 77 5.52 -5.19 -31.93
C SER A 77 6.48 -6.32 -32.33
N THR A 78 7.75 -6.19 -31.97
CA THR A 78 8.76 -7.25 -32.18
C THR A 78 8.64 -8.43 -31.19
N ASP A 79 7.69 -8.37 -30.24
CA ASP A 79 7.37 -9.49 -29.35
C ASP A 79 6.79 -10.70 -30.10
N THR A 80 7.03 -11.91 -29.57
CA THR A 80 6.44 -13.15 -30.10
C THR A 80 4.93 -13.24 -29.83
N GLU A 81 4.21 -13.98 -30.65
CA GLU A 81 2.76 -14.18 -30.53
C GLU A 81 2.39 -14.88 -29.20
N LEU A 82 3.28 -15.70 -28.66
CA LEU A 82 3.11 -16.32 -27.34
C LEU A 82 3.26 -15.30 -26.21
N CYS A 83 4.22 -14.37 -26.31
CA CYS A 83 4.38 -13.25 -25.37
C CYS A 83 3.13 -12.37 -25.38
N LEU A 84 2.67 -11.97 -26.57
CA LEU A 84 1.48 -11.15 -26.73
C LEU A 84 0.21 -11.84 -26.20
N ARG A 85 0.08 -13.16 -26.41
CA ARG A 85 -1.06 -13.93 -25.87
C ARG A 85 -1.04 -14.00 -24.35
N ALA A 86 0.12 -14.27 -23.76
CA ALA A 86 0.28 -14.29 -22.31
C ALA A 86 -0.01 -12.92 -21.69
N TRP A 87 0.51 -11.86 -22.33
CA TRP A 87 0.26 -10.48 -21.91
C TRP A 87 -1.22 -10.11 -22.00
N ASN A 88 -1.91 -10.54 -23.06
CA ASN A 88 -3.33 -10.30 -23.22
C ASN A 88 -4.19 -11.01 -22.16
N HIS A 89 -3.82 -12.23 -21.79
CA HIS A 89 -4.53 -13.04 -20.78
C HIS A 89 -4.25 -12.61 -19.34
N THR A 90 -3.16 -11.87 -19.11
CA THR A 90 -2.78 -11.43 -17.78
C THR A 90 -3.64 -10.23 -17.37
N ASN A 91 -4.04 -10.19 -16.10
CA ASN A 91 -4.89 -9.12 -15.59
C ASN A 91 -4.11 -7.79 -15.46
N GLU A 92 -4.85 -6.68 -15.38
CA GLU A 92 -4.27 -5.34 -15.29
C GLU A 92 -3.38 -5.15 -14.04
N MET A 93 -3.79 -5.70 -12.90
CA MET A 93 -3.02 -5.57 -11.65
C MET A 93 -1.63 -6.20 -11.73
N GLU A 94 -1.48 -7.21 -12.59
CA GLU A 94 -0.22 -7.90 -12.83
C GLU A 94 0.62 -7.26 -13.94
N GLY A 95 0.10 -6.21 -14.60
CA GLY A 95 0.73 -5.52 -15.73
C GLY A 95 0.31 -6.04 -17.12
N GLY A 96 -0.68 -6.93 -17.18
CA GLY A 96 -1.26 -7.47 -18.42
C GLY A 96 -2.36 -6.60 -19.03
N LEU A 97 -2.89 -6.96 -20.20
CA LEU A 97 -3.92 -6.15 -20.88
C LEU A 97 -5.35 -6.39 -20.35
N GLY A 98 -5.61 -7.54 -19.72
CA GLY A 98 -6.94 -7.87 -19.20
C GLY A 98 -7.95 -8.31 -20.26
N GLY A 99 -7.50 -8.85 -21.40
CA GLY A 99 -8.37 -9.33 -22.47
C GLY A 99 -8.75 -8.25 -23.49
N ALA A 100 -7.78 -7.49 -23.97
CA ALA A 100 -7.97 -6.52 -25.06
C ALA A 100 -8.52 -7.20 -26.32
N HIS A 101 -9.44 -6.49 -26.99
CA HIS A 101 -10.16 -6.94 -28.18
C HIS A 101 -9.44 -6.57 -29.49
N VAL A 102 -8.43 -5.68 -29.44
CA VAL A 102 -7.63 -5.34 -30.61
C VAL A 102 -6.69 -6.48 -30.99
N PRO A 103 -6.52 -6.78 -32.29
CA PRO A 103 -5.49 -7.68 -32.79
C PRO A 103 -4.08 -7.26 -32.37
N LEU A 104 -3.32 -8.20 -31.78
CA LEU A 104 -1.91 -8.00 -31.41
C LEU A 104 -1.01 -8.84 -32.32
N MET A 105 -0.40 -8.20 -33.32
CA MET A 105 0.45 -8.81 -34.34
C MET A 105 1.91 -8.97 -33.89
N SER A 106 2.45 -10.16 -34.09
CA SER A 106 3.86 -10.51 -33.83
C SER A 106 4.73 -10.20 -35.04
N ASP A 107 5.78 -9.40 -34.84
CA ASP A 107 6.85 -9.13 -35.81
C ASP A 107 8.21 -9.59 -35.27
N SER A 108 8.27 -10.83 -34.76
CA SER A 108 9.45 -11.39 -34.12
C SER A 108 10.69 -11.55 -35.01
N ASN A 109 10.53 -11.45 -36.34
CA ASN A 109 11.65 -11.43 -37.29
C ASN A 109 12.05 -10.01 -37.72
N HIS A 110 11.38 -8.99 -37.17
CA HIS A 110 11.59 -7.57 -37.41
C HIS A 110 11.38 -7.12 -38.86
N LYS A 111 10.78 -7.96 -39.71
CA LYS A 111 10.62 -7.65 -41.14
C LYS A 111 9.62 -6.52 -41.32
N ILE A 112 8.48 -6.58 -40.64
CA ILE A 112 7.38 -5.62 -40.81
C ILE A 112 7.81 -4.25 -40.28
N SER A 113 8.38 -4.18 -39.07
CA SER A 113 8.86 -2.94 -38.48
C SER A 113 9.94 -2.28 -39.34
N ARG A 114 10.81 -3.08 -39.98
CA ARG A 114 11.83 -2.59 -40.91
C ARG A 114 11.24 -2.11 -42.24
N ASP A 115 10.28 -2.85 -42.81
CA ASP A 115 9.60 -2.47 -44.05
C ASP A 115 8.81 -1.17 -43.87
N TYR A 116 8.24 -0.96 -42.67
CA TYR A 116 7.56 0.27 -42.27
C TYR A 116 8.53 1.40 -41.83
N GLY A 117 9.83 1.11 -41.71
CA GLY A 117 10.87 2.09 -41.40
C GLY A 117 10.87 2.57 -39.94
N VAL A 118 10.34 1.76 -39.02
CA VAL A 118 10.13 2.12 -37.61
C VAL A 118 10.90 1.20 -36.66
N LEU A 119 11.73 0.31 -37.17
CA LEU A 119 12.60 -0.52 -36.35
C LEU A 119 13.83 0.27 -35.89
N LEU A 120 14.02 0.35 -34.58
CA LEU A 120 15.27 0.78 -33.96
C LEU A 120 16.25 -0.40 -33.98
N GLU A 121 17.13 -0.44 -34.98
CA GLU A 121 18.05 -1.58 -35.21
C GLU A 121 18.96 -1.85 -34.00
N ASP A 122 19.37 -0.82 -33.26
CA ASP A 122 20.24 -0.96 -32.07
C ASP A 122 19.51 -1.58 -30.86
N GLU A 123 18.18 -1.42 -30.78
CA GLU A 123 17.36 -1.86 -29.65
C GLU A 123 16.51 -3.10 -29.96
N GLY A 124 16.33 -3.44 -31.23
CA GLY A 124 15.50 -4.55 -31.68
C GLY A 124 14.00 -4.33 -31.44
N VAL A 125 13.55 -3.07 -31.35
CA VAL A 125 12.16 -2.70 -31.05
C VAL A 125 11.61 -1.71 -32.04
N ALA A 126 10.29 -1.63 -32.16
CA ALA A 126 9.64 -0.63 -32.99
C ALA A 126 9.48 0.72 -32.25
N GLU A 127 9.58 1.82 -32.98
CA GLU A 127 9.16 3.13 -32.51
C GLU A 127 7.65 3.17 -32.25
N ARG A 128 7.17 4.16 -31.48
CA ARG A 128 5.73 4.43 -31.38
C ARG A 128 5.22 5.11 -32.65
N ALA A 129 4.98 4.30 -33.67
CA ALA A 129 4.52 4.76 -34.97
C ALA A 129 3.09 4.30 -35.27
N LEU A 130 2.28 5.17 -35.86
CA LEU A 130 0.92 4.90 -36.31
C LEU A 130 0.79 5.24 -37.79
N PHE A 131 0.23 4.32 -38.56
CA PHE A 131 -0.06 4.47 -39.98
C PHE A 131 -1.55 4.35 -40.21
N ILE A 132 -2.15 5.32 -40.90
CA ILE A 132 -3.52 5.22 -41.41
C ILE A 132 -3.43 4.86 -42.89
N ILE A 133 -3.95 3.70 -43.25
CA ILE A 133 -3.95 3.14 -44.60
C ILE A 133 -5.38 3.13 -45.11
N ASP A 134 -5.59 3.63 -46.33
CA ASP A 134 -6.92 3.66 -46.96
C ASP A 134 -7.30 2.29 -47.56
N PRO A 135 -8.59 2.09 -47.93
CA PRO A 135 -9.04 0.84 -48.55
C PRO A 135 -8.35 0.49 -49.87
N LYS A 136 -7.67 1.45 -50.52
CA LYS A 136 -6.86 1.23 -51.74
C LYS A 136 -5.42 0.79 -51.40
N GLY A 137 -5.09 0.64 -50.12
CA GLY A 137 -3.78 0.23 -49.64
C GLY A 137 -2.75 1.36 -49.60
N ASN A 138 -3.15 2.64 -49.69
CA ASN A 138 -2.21 3.76 -49.64
C ASN A 138 -2.12 4.36 -48.24
N ILE A 139 -0.91 4.77 -47.84
CA ILE A 139 -0.69 5.44 -46.56
C ILE A 139 -1.20 6.89 -46.65
N ARG A 140 -2.04 7.30 -45.72
CA ARG A 140 -2.67 8.63 -45.69
C ARG A 140 -2.22 9.51 -44.54
N ASN A 141 -1.73 8.90 -43.46
CA ASN A 141 -1.12 9.59 -42.34
C ASN A 141 -0.05 8.71 -41.69
N ILE A 142 1.02 9.35 -41.20
CA ILE A 142 2.05 8.73 -40.39
C ILE A 142 2.23 9.62 -39.17
N THR A 143 2.17 9.03 -37.98
CA THR A 143 2.47 9.69 -36.70
C THR A 143 3.55 8.90 -36.00
N ILE A 144 4.68 9.52 -35.71
CA ILE A 144 5.78 8.93 -34.94
C ILE A 144 5.95 9.74 -33.66
N SER A 145 5.96 9.07 -32.52
CA SER A 145 6.10 9.67 -31.19
C SER A 145 7.30 9.08 -30.48
N ASP A 146 7.86 9.86 -29.55
CA ASP A 146 8.86 9.37 -28.61
C ASP A 146 8.31 8.16 -27.82
N ALA A 147 9.17 7.22 -27.45
CA ALA A 147 8.81 5.95 -26.82
C ALA A 147 8.08 6.12 -25.48
N ASP A 148 8.25 7.27 -24.80
CA ASP A 148 7.61 7.57 -23.52
C ASP A 148 6.36 8.46 -23.62
N VAL A 149 5.96 8.85 -24.84
CA VAL A 149 4.77 9.70 -25.08
C VAL A 149 3.67 8.88 -25.76
N GLY A 150 2.57 8.66 -25.05
CA GLY A 150 1.39 7.98 -25.59
C GLY A 150 0.64 8.82 -26.62
N ARG A 151 0.09 8.17 -27.66
CA ARG A 151 -0.71 8.80 -28.72
C ARG A 151 -2.16 9.01 -28.30
N SER A 152 -2.82 9.96 -28.95
CA SER A 152 -4.24 10.27 -28.71
C SER A 152 -5.15 9.45 -29.63
N VAL A 153 -6.09 8.71 -29.04
CA VAL A 153 -7.15 8.01 -29.78
C VAL A 153 -8.07 9.00 -30.52
N ASP A 154 -8.37 10.14 -29.88
CA ASP A 154 -9.23 11.18 -30.46
C ASP A 154 -8.62 11.79 -31.72
N GLU A 155 -7.30 12.02 -31.73
CA GLU A 155 -6.63 12.55 -32.91
C GLU A 155 -6.63 11.54 -34.05
N THR A 156 -6.41 10.25 -33.77
CA THR A 156 -6.52 9.20 -34.78
C THR A 156 -7.91 9.18 -35.41
N LEU A 157 -8.98 9.20 -34.60
CA LEU A 157 -10.36 9.24 -35.09
C LEU A 157 -10.63 10.50 -35.92
N ARG A 158 -10.17 11.67 -35.46
CA ARG A 158 -10.31 12.94 -36.18
C ARG A 158 -9.63 12.91 -37.54
N ILE A 159 -8.43 12.34 -37.63
CA ILE A 159 -7.71 12.23 -38.90
C ILE A 159 -8.42 11.27 -39.86
N ILE A 160 -8.91 10.13 -39.38
CA ILE A 160 -9.70 9.19 -40.20
C ILE A 160 -10.95 9.88 -40.73
N ASP A 161 -11.69 10.61 -39.88
CA ASP A 161 -12.88 11.37 -40.29
C ASP A 161 -12.54 12.43 -41.34
N ALA A 162 -11.42 13.14 -41.19
CA ALA A 162 -11.00 14.18 -42.12
C ALA A 162 -10.62 13.60 -43.49
N LEU A 163 -9.93 12.46 -43.49
CA LEU A 163 -9.55 11.77 -44.72
C LEU A 163 -10.77 11.19 -45.45
N ALA A 164 -11.70 10.57 -44.70
CA ALA A 164 -12.95 10.08 -45.26
C ALA A 164 -13.81 11.22 -45.83
N PHE A 165 -13.93 12.35 -45.11
CA PHE A 165 -14.63 13.54 -45.58
C PHE A 165 -14.02 14.08 -46.89
N LYS A 166 -12.69 14.19 -46.95
CA LYS A 166 -12.01 14.64 -48.18
C LYS A 166 -12.29 13.70 -49.36
N ASP A 167 -12.26 12.38 -49.12
CA ASP A 167 -12.49 11.39 -50.17
C ASP A 167 -13.95 11.38 -50.65
N GLU A 168 -14.91 11.70 -49.78
CA GLU A 168 -16.34 11.79 -50.10
C GLU A 168 -16.73 13.10 -50.80
N PHE A 169 -16.27 14.25 -50.28
CA PHE A 169 -16.72 15.58 -50.73
C PHE A 169 -15.73 16.32 -51.65
N GLY A 170 -14.47 15.87 -51.73
CA GLY A 170 -13.43 16.55 -52.52
C GLY A 170 -12.97 17.90 -51.93
N GLU A 171 -13.44 18.27 -50.74
CA GLU A 171 -13.08 19.49 -50.04
C GLU A 171 -11.90 19.28 -49.07
N GLY A 172 -11.11 20.33 -48.82
CA GLY A 172 -10.05 20.27 -47.83
C GLY A 172 -10.56 20.49 -46.41
N CYS A 173 -9.89 19.88 -45.43
CA CYS A 173 -10.18 20.10 -44.01
C CYS A 173 -9.25 21.19 -43.45
N PRO A 174 -9.78 22.30 -42.88
CA PRO A 174 -8.97 23.33 -42.21
C PRO A 174 -8.26 22.80 -40.95
N VAL A 175 -7.36 23.63 -40.39
CA VAL A 175 -6.70 23.34 -39.11
C VAL A 175 -7.74 23.11 -38.01
N ASN A 176 -7.51 22.10 -37.15
CA ASN A 176 -8.42 21.69 -36.08
C ASN A 176 -9.82 21.24 -36.52
N TRP A 177 -10.03 20.94 -37.81
CA TRP A 177 -11.30 20.44 -38.32
C TRP A 177 -11.75 19.18 -37.56
N LYS A 178 -13.04 19.14 -37.24
CA LYS A 178 -13.74 17.98 -36.67
C LYS A 178 -14.95 17.63 -37.53
N LYS A 179 -15.42 16.39 -37.40
CA LYS A 179 -16.62 15.92 -38.11
C LYS A 179 -17.81 16.84 -37.82
N GLY A 180 -18.38 17.43 -38.87
CA GLY A 180 -19.46 18.42 -38.80
C GLY A 180 -19.03 19.85 -39.14
N ASP A 181 -17.73 20.16 -39.12
CA ASP A 181 -17.21 21.46 -39.53
C ASP A 181 -17.24 21.61 -41.06
N ALA A 182 -17.38 22.86 -41.53
CA ALA A 182 -17.38 23.17 -42.96
C ALA A 182 -16.02 22.86 -43.62
N GLY A 183 -16.07 22.28 -44.82
CA GLY A 183 -14.90 22.06 -45.66
C GLY A 183 -14.46 23.33 -46.40
N LEU A 184 -13.24 23.28 -46.95
CA LEU A 184 -12.67 24.30 -47.81
C LEU A 184 -12.76 23.84 -49.25
N LYS A 185 -13.58 24.53 -50.05
CA LYS A 185 -13.56 24.37 -51.51
C LYS A 185 -12.23 24.86 -52.04
N MET A 186 -11.52 23.98 -52.74
CA MET A 186 -10.26 24.30 -53.40
C MET A 186 -10.56 25.14 -54.65
N ALA A 187 -10.83 26.43 -54.49
CA ALA A 187 -10.91 27.35 -55.62
C ALA A 187 -9.50 27.60 -56.19
N GLU A 188 -9.42 27.73 -57.51
CA GLU A 188 -8.21 27.98 -58.28
C GLU A 188 -7.42 29.16 -57.68
N GLN A 189 -6.12 28.97 -57.45
CA GLN A 189 -5.23 29.95 -56.81
C GLN A 189 -5.31 31.29 -57.53
N THR A 190 -6.09 32.23 -56.98
CA THR A 190 -6.00 33.63 -57.38
C THR A 190 -4.74 34.19 -56.73
N ARG A 191 -3.74 34.53 -57.56
CA ARG A 191 -2.58 35.32 -57.12
C ARG A 191 -3.09 36.63 -56.52
N VAL A 192 -2.96 36.77 -55.22
CA VAL A 192 -3.17 38.05 -54.54
C VAL A 192 -1.84 38.80 -54.63
N ASP A 193 -1.69 39.62 -55.66
CA ASP A 193 -0.57 40.54 -55.78
C ASP A 193 -0.87 41.80 -54.93
N GLY A 194 -0.25 41.87 -53.75
CA GLY A 194 -0.34 43.02 -52.85
C GLY A 194 0.62 42.87 -51.66
N PRO A 195 1.09 43.98 -51.06
CA PRO A 195 1.96 43.91 -49.89
C PRO A 195 1.22 43.23 -48.72
N ILE A 196 1.81 42.16 -48.17
CA ILE A 196 1.27 41.43 -47.02
C ILE A 196 1.57 42.25 -45.75
N GLU A 197 0.53 42.86 -45.18
CA GLU A 197 0.65 43.60 -43.93
C GLU A 197 0.64 42.61 -42.74
N MET A 198 1.82 42.34 -42.15
CA MET A 198 1.92 41.50 -40.96
C MET A 198 1.57 42.30 -39.70
N LYS A 199 0.50 41.91 -38.99
CA LYS A 199 0.08 42.59 -37.74
C LYS A 199 1.14 42.58 -36.62
N LYS A 200 2.00 41.55 -36.58
CA LYS A 200 3.21 41.44 -35.74
C LYS A 200 4.16 40.46 -36.40
N SER A 201 5.47 40.76 -36.43
CA SER A 201 6.44 39.80 -36.99
C SER A 201 6.80 38.74 -35.95
N TRP A 202 7.11 37.52 -36.41
CA TRP A 202 7.61 36.44 -35.55
C TRP A 202 8.84 36.88 -34.73
N SER A 203 9.67 37.76 -35.32
CA SER A 203 10.85 38.32 -34.66
C SER A 203 10.52 39.23 -33.47
N GLU A 204 9.32 39.80 -33.40
CA GLU A 204 8.87 40.64 -32.29
C GLU A 204 8.35 39.83 -31.10
N TRP A 205 7.81 38.63 -31.34
CA TRP A 205 7.28 37.74 -30.29
C TRP A 205 8.36 37.02 -29.47
N VAL A 206 9.57 36.88 -30.00
CA VAL A 206 10.55 35.86 -29.55
C VAL A 206 11.75 36.46 -28.77
N ARG A 207 11.89 37.79 -28.70
CA ARG A 207 13.16 38.48 -28.38
C ARG A 207 13.94 38.06 -27.11
N PRO A 208 13.39 37.62 -25.97
CA PRO A 208 14.27 37.34 -24.82
C PRO A 208 15.00 35.98 -24.83
N LYS A 209 14.44 34.94 -25.47
CA LYS A 209 14.92 33.54 -25.30
C LYS A 209 15.77 33.01 -26.47
N LEU A 210 15.39 33.26 -27.73
CA LEU A 210 16.12 32.72 -28.89
C LEU A 210 17.17 33.69 -29.46
N GLN A 211 17.12 34.98 -29.12
CA GLN A 211 18.08 35.98 -29.60
C GLN A 211 19.52 35.71 -29.09
N ARG A 212 19.64 35.06 -27.91
CA ARG A 212 20.91 34.54 -27.36
C ARG A 212 21.48 33.35 -28.13
N ALA A 213 20.62 32.52 -28.72
CA ALA A 213 21.05 31.37 -29.52
C ALA A 213 21.57 31.81 -30.91
N TRP A 214 21.02 32.92 -31.45
CA TRP A 214 21.41 33.42 -32.78
C TRP A 214 22.57 34.42 -32.77
N SER A 215 22.86 35.09 -31.66
CA SER A 215 23.95 36.08 -31.61
C SER A 215 25.36 35.49 -31.48
N GLY A 216 25.50 34.16 -31.35
CA GLY A 216 26.78 33.46 -31.36
C GLY A 216 27.76 33.80 -30.22
N GLN A 217 27.38 34.66 -29.27
CA GLN A 217 28.24 35.02 -28.14
C GLN A 217 28.11 33.99 -27.01
N SER A 218 28.88 32.91 -27.12
CA SER A 218 29.30 32.10 -25.98
C SER A 218 30.49 32.80 -25.31
N GLN A 219 30.32 33.37 -24.12
CA GLN A 219 31.46 33.67 -23.25
C GLN A 219 31.50 32.68 -22.08
N ARG A 220 32.50 31.78 -22.14
CA ARG A 220 33.29 31.44 -20.95
C ARG A 220 34.31 32.56 -20.75
N SER A 221 34.15 33.38 -19.72
CA SER A 221 35.30 33.90 -18.98
C SER A 221 34.93 34.15 -17.53
N ILE A 222 35.81 33.69 -16.65
CA ILE A 222 35.84 33.97 -15.22
C ILE A 222 36.49 35.35 -15.06
N GLY A 223 35.89 36.24 -14.26
CA GLY A 223 36.51 37.54 -13.97
C GLY A 223 35.70 38.42 -13.01
N SER A 224 36.11 38.39 -11.74
CA SER A 224 36.07 39.44 -10.71
C SER A 224 35.30 40.75 -10.98
N GLY A 225 34.41 41.10 -10.04
CA GLY A 225 34.44 42.45 -9.44
C GLY A 225 33.26 43.40 -9.72
N THR A 226 32.65 43.80 -8.60
CA THR A 226 32.06 45.13 -8.31
C THR A 226 30.56 45.32 -8.53
N LEU A 227 29.86 45.46 -7.38
CA LEU A 227 28.52 46.05 -7.24
C LEU A 227 28.42 47.41 -7.93
N LYS A 228 27.28 47.69 -8.58
CA LYS A 228 26.69 49.03 -8.58
C LYS A 228 25.17 48.99 -8.66
N THR A 229 24.61 49.93 -7.92
CA THR A 229 23.25 50.15 -7.42
C THR A 229 22.34 50.93 -8.37
N MET A 230 21.02 50.82 -8.11
CA MET A 230 19.91 51.77 -8.41
C MET A 230 19.54 51.98 -9.90
N GLY A 231 18.28 52.15 -10.27
CA GLY A 231 17.03 52.26 -9.51
C GLY A 231 15.87 52.73 -10.40
N HIS A 232 14.72 52.86 -9.73
CA HIS A 232 13.54 53.67 -10.08
C HIS A 232 12.46 53.13 -11.04
N PHE A 233 11.36 52.78 -10.36
CA PHE A 233 9.95 52.75 -10.74
C PHE A 233 9.45 54.00 -11.50
N LYS A 234 8.42 53.80 -12.34
CA LYS A 234 7.20 54.64 -12.30
C LYS A 234 5.96 53.89 -12.82
N SER A 235 4.89 54.02 -12.05
CA SER A 235 3.52 53.49 -12.15
C SER A 235 2.55 54.50 -12.79
N VAL A 236 1.41 54.05 -13.38
CA VAL A 236 0.05 54.67 -13.48
C VAL A 236 -0.88 53.61 -14.16
N SER A 237 -1.80 52.87 -13.49
CA SER A 237 -3.24 53.11 -13.13
C SER A 237 -4.13 53.64 -14.30
N GLU A 238 -5.21 52.99 -14.77
CA GLU A 238 -6.54 52.81 -14.14
C GLU A 238 -7.42 51.76 -14.89
N THR A 239 -8.48 51.27 -14.22
CA THR A 239 -9.45 50.19 -14.53
C THR A 239 -10.87 50.72 -14.91
N PRO A 240 -11.97 49.93 -14.98
CA PRO A 240 -12.42 48.92 -15.97
C PRO A 240 -13.85 49.21 -16.55
N PRO A 241 -14.51 48.27 -17.28
CA PRO A 241 -15.65 47.58 -16.66
C PRO A 241 -15.80 46.06 -17.00
N SER A 242 -16.46 45.33 -16.09
CA SER A 242 -16.92 43.92 -16.17
C SER A 242 -18.45 43.88 -16.50
N PRO A 243 -19.16 42.74 -16.77
CA PRO A 243 -18.81 41.32 -16.48
C PRO A 243 -19.27 40.23 -17.51
N LEU A 244 -18.69 39.01 -17.45
CA LEU A 244 -19.37 37.68 -17.34
C LEU A 244 -18.39 36.48 -17.45
N TYR A 245 -18.77 35.36 -16.84
CA TYR A 245 -17.98 34.23 -16.31
C TYR A 245 -17.40 33.20 -17.32
N SER A 246 -16.20 32.64 -17.06
CA SER A 246 -15.96 31.25 -16.55
C SER A 246 -14.44 30.92 -16.44
N PRO A 247 -13.96 30.06 -15.49
CA PRO A 247 -12.53 29.97 -15.15
C PRO A 247 -11.88 28.64 -15.53
N THR A 248 -10.72 28.67 -16.21
CA THR A 248 -9.62 27.69 -16.03
C THR A 248 -8.31 28.17 -16.69
N SER A 249 -7.18 27.86 -16.05
CA SER A 249 -5.78 27.99 -16.51
C SER A 249 -5.04 29.32 -16.25
N SER A 250 -4.73 29.63 -15.00
CA SER A 250 -3.57 30.48 -14.69
C SER A 250 -3.04 30.27 -13.27
N ALA A 251 -2.38 29.13 -13.02
CA ALA A 251 -1.51 28.96 -11.85
C ALA A 251 -0.25 28.13 -12.13
N PHE A 252 0.13 27.93 -13.40
CA PHE A 252 1.34 27.22 -13.81
C PHE A 252 2.53 28.16 -14.16
N GLY A 253 2.28 29.45 -14.35
CA GLY A 253 3.30 30.40 -14.81
C GLY A 253 4.27 30.94 -13.74
N ILE A 254 4.07 30.63 -12.45
CA ILE A 254 4.91 31.16 -11.35
C ILE A 254 5.92 30.12 -10.84
N MET A 255 5.74 28.83 -11.16
CA MET A 255 6.64 27.76 -10.70
C MET A 255 7.84 27.55 -11.63
N GLU A 256 7.69 27.84 -12.93
CA GLU A 256 8.74 27.62 -13.94
C GLU A 256 9.97 28.53 -13.74
N LYS A 257 9.78 29.75 -13.22
CA LYS A 257 10.89 30.70 -12.96
C LYS A 257 11.74 30.37 -11.73
N ASN A 258 11.24 29.57 -10.79
CA ASN A 258 11.99 29.21 -9.58
C ASN A 258 12.78 27.89 -9.76
N MET A 259 12.51 27.13 -10.83
CA MET A 259 13.18 25.86 -11.12
C MET A 259 14.47 26.05 -11.94
N GLU A 260 14.51 27.02 -12.86
CA GLU A 260 15.73 27.38 -13.62
C GLU A 260 16.88 27.89 -12.72
N ALA A 261 16.57 28.51 -11.57
CA ALA A 261 17.59 28.98 -10.62
C ALA A 261 18.20 27.86 -9.76
N ALA A 262 17.51 26.72 -9.60
CA ALA A 262 17.99 25.59 -8.81
C ALA A 262 18.86 24.61 -9.63
N MET A 263 18.66 24.54 -10.95
CA MET A 263 19.37 23.59 -11.82
C MET A 263 20.73 24.10 -12.34
N ALA A 264 21.09 25.37 -12.11
CA ALA A 264 22.36 25.94 -12.58
C ALA A 264 23.56 25.74 -11.62
N ASN A 265 23.35 25.17 -10.43
CA ASN A 265 24.42 24.91 -9.46
C ASN A 265 24.63 23.40 -9.24
N HIS A 266 25.16 22.72 -10.26
CA HIS A 266 25.79 21.41 -10.08
C HIS A 266 27.07 21.35 -10.89
N SER A 267 28.21 21.37 -10.20
CA SER A 267 29.48 20.87 -10.73
C SER A 267 30.38 20.42 -9.59
N ILE A 268 31.11 19.33 -9.85
CA ILE A 268 32.04 18.54 -9.02
C ILE A 268 31.31 17.37 -8.32
N GLY A 269 31.61 16.08 -8.55
CA GLY A 269 32.68 15.42 -9.29
C GLY A 269 32.91 14.03 -8.65
N LEU A 270 32.93 12.96 -9.45
CA LEU A 270 33.35 11.61 -9.06
C LEU A 270 34.86 11.56 -8.76
N ALA A 271 35.27 10.50 -8.02
CA ALA A 271 36.59 10.19 -7.41
C ALA A 271 36.75 10.79 -6.00
N THR A 272 37.14 10.06 -4.93
CA THR A 272 38.15 8.99 -4.86
C THR A 272 37.99 8.16 -3.57
N TYR A 273 38.29 6.86 -3.68
CA TYR A 273 38.69 5.98 -2.56
C TYR A 273 40.11 6.37 -2.09
N ARG A 274 40.41 6.17 -0.79
CA ARG A 274 41.71 6.17 -0.06
C ARG A 274 42.10 7.42 0.76
N ASN A 275 42.37 7.12 2.04
CA ASN A 275 43.33 7.72 2.99
C ASN A 275 43.16 9.16 3.47
N ALA A 276 42.98 9.31 4.80
CA ALA A 276 43.79 10.17 5.68
C ALA A 276 43.27 10.05 7.14
N LYS A 277 43.87 9.19 7.96
CA LYS A 277 44.78 9.57 9.06
C LYS A 277 45.26 11.05 9.07
N THR A 278 45.20 11.60 10.29
CA THR A 278 46.09 12.55 10.98
C THR A 278 45.75 14.05 11.07
N PHE A 279 45.70 14.51 12.35
CA PHE A 279 45.79 15.85 12.95
C PHE A 279 44.65 16.86 12.67
N GLY A 280 44.01 17.53 13.63
CA GLY A 280 44.18 17.62 15.09
C GLY A 280 43.90 19.05 15.56
N HIS A 281 42.88 19.29 16.41
CA HIS A 281 43.00 20.04 17.67
C HIS A 281 41.66 20.20 18.43
N LYS A 282 41.66 19.61 19.63
CA LYS A 282 41.09 20.03 20.93
C LYS A 282 39.78 20.83 21.01
N PHE A 283 38.78 20.23 21.67
CA PHE A 283 38.24 20.78 22.93
C PHE A 283 37.95 19.64 23.92
N HIS A 284 38.36 19.85 25.17
CA HIS A 284 38.38 18.92 26.30
C HIS A 284 36.98 18.61 26.85
N LEU A 285 36.75 17.36 27.27
CA LEU A 285 35.96 17.03 28.46
C LEU A 285 36.50 15.71 29.07
N SER A 286 36.83 15.79 30.34
CA SER A 286 37.50 14.78 31.18
C SER A 286 36.49 13.81 31.78
N THR A 287 36.76 12.51 31.70
CA THR A 287 36.33 11.52 32.70
C THR A 287 37.33 10.38 32.75
N SER A 288 38.14 10.33 33.80
CA SER A 288 39.05 9.24 34.14
C SER A 288 38.34 8.22 35.03
N TYR A 289 38.41 6.94 34.67
CA TYR A 289 38.27 5.79 35.58
C TYR A 289 39.59 5.00 35.54
N PRO A 290 40.16 4.57 36.68
CA PRO A 290 41.34 3.71 36.67
C PRO A 290 40.94 2.24 36.62
N MET A 291 41.60 1.51 35.71
CA MET A 291 41.67 0.05 35.67
C MET A 291 42.91 -0.37 36.48
N ILE A 292 42.77 -1.31 37.40
CA ILE A 292 43.90 -2.04 38.01
C ILE A 292 43.76 -3.50 37.57
N THR A 293 44.75 -3.98 36.83
CA THR A 293 45.04 -5.39 36.58
C THR A 293 45.92 -5.95 37.70
N HIS A 294 45.71 -7.19 38.15
CA HIS A 294 46.77 -8.20 38.25
C HIS A 294 46.24 -9.60 38.65
N GLN A 295 46.64 -10.57 37.83
CA GLN A 295 47.04 -11.96 38.10
C GLN A 295 46.17 -12.94 38.92
N HIS A 296 45.81 -14.02 38.22
CA HIS A 296 45.44 -15.33 38.76
C HIS A 296 46.67 -16.10 39.24
N GLN A 297 46.59 -16.67 40.45
CA GLN A 297 47.36 -17.84 40.88
C GLN A 297 46.41 -18.88 41.50
N ASN A 298 46.72 -20.15 41.22
CA ASN A 298 46.00 -21.35 41.62
C ASN A 298 45.96 -21.55 43.14
N HIS A 299 44.84 -22.08 43.65
CA HIS A 299 44.82 -23.18 44.62
C HIS A 299 43.38 -23.67 44.89
N GLU A 300 43.10 -24.94 44.60
CA GLU A 300 42.22 -25.80 45.41
C GLU A 300 42.98 -26.19 46.70
N PRO A 301 42.34 -26.62 47.83
CA PRO A 301 41.27 -27.63 47.83
C PRO A 301 40.21 -27.58 48.99
N ASP A 302 39.27 -28.52 48.88
CA ASP A 302 38.79 -29.45 49.92
C ASP A 302 37.49 -29.24 50.71
N ILE A 303 36.73 -30.33 50.74
CA ILE A 303 35.46 -30.59 51.40
C ILE A 303 35.75 -31.49 52.61
N ARG A 304 35.35 -31.10 53.84
CA ARG A 304 34.69 -31.97 54.84
C ARG A 304 34.59 -31.32 56.23
N LYS A 305 33.38 -31.47 56.80
CA LYS A 305 33.03 -31.73 58.22
C LYS A 305 33.53 -30.74 59.28
N ILE A 306 32.58 -30.21 60.06
CA ILE A 306 32.46 -30.50 61.51
C ILE A 306 31.02 -30.22 61.96
N ARG A 307 30.59 -30.98 62.96
CA ARG A 307 29.24 -31.35 63.36
C ARG A 307 29.00 -30.84 64.80
N LEU A 308 27.80 -30.30 65.04
CA LEU A 308 26.98 -30.28 66.28
C LEU A 308 27.56 -29.81 67.63
N ARG A 309 26.86 -28.84 68.27
CA ARG A 309 26.30 -28.88 69.65
C ARG A 309 25.50 -27.59 69.92
N THR A 310 24.16 -27.62 69.98
CA THR A 310 23.25 -27.73 71.15
C THR A 310 23.18 -26.52 72.09
N GLY A 311 21.98 -25.92 72.21
CA GLY A 311 21.36 -25.58 73.50
C GLY A 311 21.22 -24.10 73.90
N ALA A 312 19.98 -23.73 74.31
CA ALA A 312 19.55 -22.61 75.18
C ALA A 312 19.67 -21.17 74.62
N SER A 313 18.56 -20.54 74.22
CA SER A 313 17.66 -19.68 75.00
C SER A 313 18.32 -18.38 75.48
N ASP A 314 17.92 -17.24 74.91
CA ASP A 314 17.75 -16.00 75.68
C ASP A 314 16.90 -15.00 74.90
N SER A 315 15.69 -14.83 75.43
CA SER A 315 14.71 -13.82 75.07
C SER A 315 15.04 -12.52 75.82
N ASP A 316 15.97 -11.71 75.31
CA ASP A 316 16.13 -10.34 75.84
C ASP A 316 16.83 -9.32 74.93
N SER A 317 16.97 -9.62 73.63
CA SER A 317 17.59 -8.70 72.65
C SER A 317 16.59 -7.92 71.79
N MET A 318 15.28 -8.08 72.01
CA MET A 318 14.22 -7.52 71.16
C MET A 318 13.55 -6.23 71.70
N ALA A 319 14.14 -5.60 72.72
CA ALA A 319 13.60 -4.37 73.34
C ALA A 319 14.52 -3.14 73.23
N ARG A 320 15.68 -3.23 72.56
CA ARG A 320 16.64 -2.11 72.44
C ARG A 320 17.02 -1.73 71.00
N LEU A 321 16.10 -1.96 70.07
CA LEU A 321 16.21 -1.60 68.65
C LEU A 321 14.93 -0.90 68.11
N LYS A 322 14.19 -0.23 69.00
CA LYS A 322 12.90 0.44 68.71
C LYS A 322 12.92 1.97 68.91
N SER A 323 14.07 2.63 68.77
CA SER A 323 14.11 4.09 68.93
C SER A 323 15.11 4.85 68.04
N SER A 324 15.46 4.35 66.84
CA SER A 324 16.36 5.11 65.95
C SER A 324 16.11 4.96 64.44
N THR A 325 14.91 4.57 64.01
CA THR A 325 14.57 4.50 62.58
C THR A 325 13.26 5.21 62.27
N ASP A 326 13.13 6.46 62.73
CA ASP A 326 12.08 7.39 62.29
C ASP A 326 12.75 8.68 61.81
N ASN A 327 13.29 8.66 60.59
CA ASN A 327 13.43 9.81 59.68
C ASN A 327 14.23 9.40 58.45
N VAL A 328 13.61 8.66 57.54
CA VAL A 328 14.03 8.63 56.14
C VAL A 328 12.82 9.01 55.31
N SER A 329 12.74 10.28 54.96
CA SER A 329 11.84 10.77 53.91
C SER A 329 12.07 9.95 52.64
N PRO A 330 11.04 9.48 51.93
CA PRO A 330 11.24 8.71 50.71
C PRO A 330 11.95 9.58 49.66
N PRO A 331 12.83 9.02 48.82
CA PRO A 331 13.49 9.79 47.78
C PRO A 331 12.47 10.24 46.73
N ASN A 332 12.04 11.50 46.82
CA ASN A 332 11.18 12.19 45.86
C ASN A 332 11.97 12.60 44.59
N SER A 333 12.60 11.66 43.90
CA SER A 333 13.12 11.89 42.55
C SER A 333 12.22 11.21 41.52
N THR A 334 11.00 11.73 41.37
CA THR A 334 10.13 11.39 40.22
C THR A 334 10.93 11.67 38.93
N THR A 335 11.35 10.60 38.25
CA THR A 335 12.12 10.67 37.01
C THR A 335 11.40 11.51 35.96
N TRP A 336 12.12 12.19 35.07
CA TRP A 336 11.50 12.97 33.99
C TRP A 336 10.52 12.12 33.17
N THR A 337 10.81 10.83 33.00
CA THR A 337 9.93 9.85 32.32
C THR A 337 8.60 9.62 33.05
N THR A 338 8.61 9.49 34.38
CA THR A 338 7.37 9.34 35.16
C THR A 338 6.54 10.63 35.13
N LYS A 339 7.18 11.81 35.13
CA LYS A 339 6.49 13.09 34.92
C LYS A 339 5.86 13.18 33.53
N LEU A 340 6.59 12.78 32.48
CA LEU A 340 6.09 12.79 31.10
C LEU A 340 4.86 11.89 30.94
N PHE A 341 4.95 10.62 31.36
CA PHE A 341 3.84 9.66 31.21
C PHE A 341 2.67 9.92 32.16
N SER A 342 2.87 10.70 33.22
CA SER A 342 1.76 11.16 34.08
C SER A 342 0.88 12.20 33.38
N ASN A 343 1.42 12.93 32.40
CA ASN A 343 0.71 13.92 31.61
C ASN A 343 0.02 13.27 30.40
N THR A 344 -1.16 12.70 30.65
CA THR A 344 -2.00 12.05 29.64
C THR A 344 -2.35 12.97 28.48
N GLN A 345 -2.70 14.23 28.74
CA GLN A 345 -3.09 15.19 27.70
C GLN A 345 -1.93 15.44 26.74
N LEU A 346 -0.72 15.62 27.26
CA LEU A 346 0.47 15.82 26.44
C LEU A 346 0.73 14.65 25.49
N ILE A 347 0.62 13.40 25.96
CA ILE A 347 0.84 12.22 25.11
C ILE A 347 -0.20 12.12 23.99
N PHE A 348 -1.48 12.34 24.30
CA PHE A 348 -2.52 12.36 23.27
C PHE A 348 -2.31 13.50 22.27
N SER A 349 -1.95 14.69 22.73
CA SER A 349 -1.63 15.83 21.86
C SER A 349 -0.45 15.53 20.93
N ILE A 350 0.63 14.93 21.45
CA ILE A 350 1.79 14.51 20.62
C ILE A 350 1.35 13.45 19.60
N SER A 351 0.54 12.48 20.01
CA SER A 351 0.06 11.40 19.14
C SER A 351 -0.85 11.89 18.01
N ILE A 352 -1.70 12.89 18.29
CA ILE A 352 -2.54 13.58 17.31
C ILE A 352 -1.67 14.43 16.37
N LEU A 353 -0.75 15.21 16.94
CA LEU A 353 0.16 16.06 16.15
C LEU A 353 1.02 15.23 15.20
N LEU A 354 1.56 14.09 15.67
CA LEU A 354 2.31 13.16 14.83
C LEU A 354 1.51 12.72 13.61
N ARG A 355 0.23 12.36 13.77
CA ARG A 355 -0.65 11.97 12.67
C ARG A 355 -0.99 13.13 11.75
N ALA A 356 -1.27 14.31 12.31
CA ALA A 356 -1.51 15.51 11.52
C ALA A 356 -0.30 15.86 10.64
N VAL A 357 0.91 15.80 11.20
CA VAL A 357 2.15 16.02 10.45
C VAL A 357 2.33 14.97 9.35
N LEU A 358 2.09 13.69 9.63
CA LEU A 358 2.18 12.63 8.62
C LEU A 358 1.14 12.76 7.51
N LEU A 359 -0.08 13.23 7.82
CA LEU A 359 -1.11 13.50 6.80
C LEU A 359 -0.68 14.63 5.85
N LEU A 360 -0.18 15.74 6.42
CA LEU A 360 0.34 16.87 5.63
C LEU A 360 1.57 16.47 4.82
N TRP A 361 2.48 15.71 5.43
CA TRP A 361 3.64 15.14 4.74
C TRP A 361 3.21 14.21 3.60
N GLY A 362 2.19 13.38 3.83
CA GLY A 362 1.66 12.48 2.83
C GLY A 362 1.11 13.21 1.61
N GLU A 363 0.35 14.29 1.81
CA GLU A 363 -0.11 15.15 0.71
C GLU A 363 1.06 15.78 -0.05
N TYR A 364 2.05 16.30 0.68
CA TYR A 364 3.26 16.87 0.06
C TYR A 364 4.01 15.81 -0.76
N GLN A 365 4.26 14.63 -0.21
CA GLN A 365 4.96 13.55 -0.88
C GLN A 365 4.19 13.06 -2.10
N ASP A 366 2.86 12.90 -2.00
CA ASP A 366 2.03 12.49 -3.13
C ASP A 366 2.07 13.50 -4.29
N ALA A 367 2.25 14.80 -4.00
CA ALA A 367 2.37 15.84 -5.01
C ALA A 367 3.78 15.98 -5.61
N HIS A 368 4.83 15.64 -4.86
CA HIS A 368 6.23 15.94 -5.24
C HIS A 368 7.10 14.70 -5.49
N SER A 369 6.62 13.49 -5.20
CA SER A 369 7.38 12.24 -5.35
C SER A 369 6.72 11.29 -6.36
N PRO A 370 7.53 10.55 -7.15
CA PRO A 370 7.02 9.42 -7.92
C PRO A 370 6.52 8.29 -7.01
N LEU A 371 7.12 8.10 -5.83
CA LEU A 371 6.68 7.10 -4.86
C LEU A 371 5.58 7.70 -3.96
N LYS A 372 4.34 7.26 -4.18
CA LYS A 372 3.19 7.74 -3.44
C LYS A 372 3.21 7.29 -1.98
N TYR A 373 2.92 8.23 -1.11
CA TYR A 373 2.65 7.97 0.30
C TYR A 373 1.29 7.29 0.47
N THR A 374 0.25 7.77 -0.23
CA THR A 374 -1.08 7.16 -0.19
C THR A 374 -1.03 5.70 -0.62
N ASP A 375 -1.60 4.83 0.21
CA ASP A 375 -1.77 3.42 -0.10
C ASP A 375 -2.83 3.25 -1.21
N ILE A 376 -2.60 2.30 -2.12
CA ILE A 376 -3.53 2.01 -3.22
C ILE A 376 -4.91 1.57 -2.70
N ASP A 377 -4.95 0.89 -1.55
CA ASP A 377 -6.18 0.48 -0.90
C ASP A 377 -7.06 1.70 -0.57
N TYR A 378 -6.46 2.83 -0.20
CA TYR A 378 -7.19 4.06 0.08
C TYR A 378 -7.91 4.63 -1.14
N LEU A 379 -7.27 4.54 -2.30
CA LEU A 379 -7.87 4.93 -3.57
C LEU A 379 -9.05 4.02 -3.91
N VAL A 380 -8.89 2.71 -3.72
CA VAL A 380 -9.96 1.72 -3.90
C VAL A 380 -11.15 2.02 -2.99
N PHE A 381 -10.93 2.37 -1.71
CA PHE A 381 -12.04 2.72 -0.81
C PHE A 381 -12.73 4.02 -1.22
N THR A 382 -11.95 5.01 -1.66
CA THR A 382 -12.46 6.31 -2.08
C THR A 382 -13.27 6.19 -3.37
N ASP A 383 -12.83 5.38 -4.32
CA ASP A 383 -13.58 5.10 -5.54
C ASP A 383 -14.88 4.35 -5.24
N ALA A 384 -14.83 3.33 -4.38
CA ALA A 384 -16.03 2.63 -3.92
C ALA A 384 -17.03 3.57 -3.24
N SER A 385 -16.54 4.53 -2.43
CA SER A 385 -17.35 5.59 -1.84
C SER A 385 -17.98 6.51 -2.89
N ARG A 386 -17.25 6.85 -3.98
CA ARG A 386 -17.80 7.62 -5.11
C ARG A 386 -18.90 6.87 -5.85
N TYR A 387 -18.78 5.55 -6.01
CA TYR A 387 -19.86 4.73 -6.56
C TYR A 387 -21.10 4.80 -5.66
N VAL A 388 -20.94 4.62 -4.34
CA VAL A 388 -22.05 4.77 -3.39
C VAL A 388 -22.68 6.16 -3.45
N TYR A 389 -21.87 7.23 -3.55
CA TYR A 389 -22.34 8.61 -3.72
C TYR A 389 -23.19 8.82 -4.98
N ARG A 390 -22.94 8.04 -6.03
CA ARG A 390 -23.71 8.05 -7.29
C ARG A 390 -24.88 7.06 -7.30
N ASN A 391 -25.28 6.54 -6.14
CA ASN A 391 -26.28 5.48 -5.99
C ASN A 391 -25.94 4.20 -6.78
N GLN A 392 -24.66 3.88 -6.89
CA GLN A 392 -24.16 2.68 -7.56
C GLN A 392 -23.52 1.72 -6.55
N SER A 393 -23.32 0.47 -6.97
CA SER A 393 -22.67 -0.55 -6.14
C SER A 393 -21.18 -0.21 -5.93
N PRO A 394 -20.64 -0.26 -4.70
CA PRO A 394 -19.22 -0.08 -4.45
C PRO A 394 -18.36 -1.15 -5.14
N TYR A 395 -18.96 -2.30 -5.48
CA TYR A 395 -18.28 -3.38 -6.19
C TYR A 395 -18.06 -3.12 -7.69
N LEU A 396 -18.62 -2.03 -8.23
CA LEU A 396 -18.22 -1.55 -9.57
C LEU A 396 -16.79 -1.02 -9.59
N ARG A 397 -16.22 -0.68 -8.43
CA ARG A 397 -14.78 -0.50 -8.32
C ARG A 397 -14.12 -1.86 -8.35
N ASP A 398 -13.38 -2.12 -9.42
CA ASP A 398 -12.48 -3.27 -9.49
C ASP A 398 -11.61 -3.35 -8.23
N THR A 399 -11.27 -4.56 -7.80
CA THR A 399 -10.45 -4.81 -6.60
C THR A 399 -11.04 -4.39 -5.26
N TYR A 400 -12.24 -3.79 -5.20
CA TYR A 400 -12.94 -3.59 -3.92
C TYR A 400 -13.41 -4.95 -3.35
N ARG A 401 -12.82 -5.37 -2.22
CA ARG A 401 -13.07 -6.68 -1.56
C ARG A 401 -13.48 -6.55 -0.08
N TYR A 402 -13.99 -5.38 0.29
CA TYR A 402 -14.42 -5.03 1.65
C TYR A 402 -15.94 -5.02 1.73
N THR A 403 -16.51 -4.92 2.93
CA THR A 403 -17.97 -4.74 3.05
C THR A 403 -18.37 -3.32 2.66
N PRO A 404 -19.60 -3.09 2.16
CA PRO A 404 -20.04 -1.77 1.74
C PRO A 404 -20.04 -0.75 2.90
N LEU A 405 -20.09 -1.23 4.14
CA LEU A 405 -20.01 -0.40 5.33
C LEU A 405 -18.76 0.50 5.36
N LEU A 406 -17.63 0.03 4.85
CA LEU A 406 -16.42 0.85 4.73
C LEU A 406 -16.59 1.98 3.70
N ALA A 407 -17.15 1.69 2.52
CA ALA A 407 -17.46 2.70 1.52
C ALA A 407 -18.44 3.75 2.06
N TRP A 408 -19.48 3.33 2.78
CA TRP A 408 -20.44 4.23 3.46
C TRP A 408 -19.78 5.08 4.54
N LEU A 409 -18.88 4.52 5.34
CA LEU A 409 -18.12 5.29 6.34
C LEU A 409 -17.27 6.39 5.69
N LEU A 410 -16.76 6.13 4.50
CA LEU A 410 -15.95 7.07 3.72
C LEU A 410 -16.78 7.94 2.78
N TYR A 411 -18.11 7.95 2.87
CA TYR A 411 -18.98 8.73 2.00
C TYR A 411 -18.53 10.20 1.77
N PRO A 412 -18.03 10.93 2.79
CA PRO A 412 -17.56 12.30 2.58
C PRO A 412 -16.37 12.43 1.63
N THR A 413 -15.54 11.40 1.43
CA THR A 413 -14.42 11.46 0.47
C THR A 413 -14.89 11.67 -0.97
N ALA A 414 -16.17 11.39 -1.27
CA ALA A 414 -16.77 11.60 -2.57
C ALA A 414 -17.24 13.05 -2.82
N TRP A 415 -17.26 13.94 -1.82
CA TRP A 415 -17.78 15.31 -1.94
C TRP A 415 -16.83 16.30 -2.66
N GLY A 416 -15.71 15.80 -3.18
CA GLY A 416 -14.73 16.56 -3.95
C GLY A 416 -13.32 16.52 -3.34
N ASN A 417 -12.36 17.10 -4.06
CA ASN A 417 -10.92 16.94 -3.74
C ASN A 417 -10.54 17.39 -2.33
N ARG A 418 -11.22 18.40 -1.76
CA ARG A 418 -10.96 18.87 -0.38
C ARG A 418 -11.27 17.81 0.69
N TRP A 419 -12.15 16.87 0.38
CA TRP A 419 -12.54 15.80 1.30
C TRP A 419 -11.77 14.51 1.06
N PHE A 420 -10.85 14.48 0.10
CA PHE A 420 -10.09 13.28 -0.24
C PHE A 420 -9.39 12.68 0.98
N CYS A 421 -8.83 13.48 1.89
CA CYS A 421 -8.14 13.00 3.09
C CYS A 421 -9.04 12.65 4.27
N PHE A 422 -10.37 12.80 4.15
CA PHE A 422 -11.31 12.52 5.23
C PHE A 422 -11.17 11.09 5.77
N GLY A 423 -11.07 10.09 4.89
CA GLY A 423 -10.92 8.70 5.32
C GLY A 423 -9.61 8.43 6.05
N LYS A 424 -8.49 9.00 5.58
CA LYS A 424 -7.20 8.90 6.30
C LYS A 424 -7.29 9.52 7.69
N ALA A 425 -7.97 10.66 7.82
CA ALA A 425 -8.19 11.30 9.12
C ALA A 425 -9.06 10.42 10.04
N VAL A 426 -10.12 9.79 9.52
CA VAL A 426 -10.94 8.82 10.26
C VAL A 426 -10.11 7.62 10.73
N PHE A 427 -9.25 7.08 9.88
CA PHE A 427 -8.38 5.96 10.24
C PHE A 427 -7.35 6.35 11.30
N ALA A 428 -6.72 7.51 11.14
CA ALA A 428 -5.78 8.07 12.12
C ALA A 428 -6.47 8.36 13.47
N ALA A 429 -7.71 8.84 13.47
CA ALA A 429 -8.51 9.01 14.68
C ALA A 429 -8.82 7.67 15.36
N GLY A 430 -9.05 6.61 14.57
CA GLY A 430 -9.20 5.24 15.06
C GLY A 430 -8.01 4.78 15.92
N ASP A 431 -6.78 5.13 15.54
CA ASP A 431 -5.62 4.80 16.37
C ASP A 431 -5.66 5.50 17.74
N ILE A 432 -6.09 6.75 17.78
CA ILE A 432 -6.17 7.55 19.01
C ILE A 432 -7.22 6.94 19.95
N VAL A 433 -8.39 6.59 19.40
CA VAL A 433 -9.45 5.89 20.15
C VAL A 433 -8.96 4.54 20.67
N THR A 434 -8.25 3.78 19.84
CA THR A 434 -7.65 2.49 20.26
C THR A 434 -6.68 2.68 21.42
N GLY A 435 -5.78 3.67 21.33
CA GLY A 435 -4.84 3.99 22.40
C GLY A 435 -5.52 4.44 23.70
N TYR A 436 -6.63 5.19 23.60
CA TYR A 436 -7.46 5.52 24.75
C TYR A 436 -8.09 4.29 25.40
N LEU A 437 -8.67 3.39 24.61
CA LEU A 437 -9.26 2.15 25.14
C LEU A 437 -8.20 1.25 25.81
N ILE A 438 -7.00 1.18 25.25
CA ILE A 438 -5.85 0.49 25.86
C ILE A 438 -5.53 1.11 27.22
N PHE A 439 -5.37 2.44 27.27
CA PHE A 439 -5.06 3.16 28.51
C PHE A 439 -6.13 2.95 29.59
N ASP A 440 -7.40 3.10 29.23
CA ASP A 440 -8.54 2.90 30.14
C ASP A 440 -8.56 1.48 30.69
N LEU A 441 -8.41 0.48 29.82
CA LEU A 441 -8.44 -0.92 30.23
C LEU A 441 -7.26 -1.28 31.16
N LEU A 442 -6.05 -0.79 30.87
CA LEU A 442 -4.88 -0.97 31.74
C LEU A 442 -5.09 -0.34 33.12
N LYS A 443 -5.66 0.86 33.18
CA LYS A 443 -6.02 1.50 34.45
C LYS A 443 -7.06 0.70 35.24
N LYS A 444 -8.11 0.21 34.57
CA LYS A 444 -9.13 -0.63 35.20
C LYS A 444 -8.59 -1.96 35.74
N GLN A 445 -7.48 -2.44 35.18
CA GLN A 445 -6.75 -3.60 35.71
C GLN A 445 -5.96 -3.30 36.99
N GLY A 446 -5.95 -2.04 37.45
CA GLY A 446 -5.24 -1.59 38.64
C GLY A 446 -3.82 -1.09 38.35
N MET A 447 -3.47 -0.87 37.08
CA MET A 447 -2.17 -0.32 36.72
C MET A 447 -2.10 1.18 37.05
N GLU A 448 -0.97 1.60 37.63
CA GLU A 448 -0.69 3.01 37.88
C GLU A 448 -0.78 3.84 36.59
N LYS A 449 -1.32 5.05 36.68
CA LYS A 449 -1.57 5.94 35.54
C LYS A 449 -0.35 6.12 34.62
N ALA A 450 0.82 6.44 35.20
CA ALA A 450 2.03 6.67 34.42
C ALA A 450 2.48 5.40 33.68
N LYS A 451 2.43 4.25 34.35
CA LYS A 451 2.77 2.95 33.74
C LYS A 451 1.78 2.56 32.64
N ALA A 452 0.48 2.74 32.87
CA ALA A 452 -0.56 2.47 31.87
C ALA A 452 -0.37 3.34 30.62
N MET A 453 -0.05 4.62 30.80
CA MET A 453 0.26 5.51 29.68
C MET A 453 1.53 5.07 28.94
N GLY A 454 2.60 4.71 29.66
CA GLY A 454 3.83 4.20 29.07
C GLY A 454 3.61 2.98 28.16
N PHE A 455 2.80 2.01 28.59
CA PHE A 455 2.43 0.87 27.73
C PHE A 455 1.50 1.26 26.57
N SER A 456 0.60 2.23 26.77
CA SER A 456 -0.27 2.73 25.70
C SER A 456 0.51 3.43 24.58
N CYS A 457 1.69 4.00 24.88
CA CYS A 457 2.59 4.58 23.89
C CYS A 457 3.13 3.58 22.86
N ILE A 458 3.15 2.28 23.17
CA ILE A 458 3.50 1.21 22.22
C ILE A 458 2.54 1.19 21.01
N TRP A 459 1.35 1.76 21.17
CA TRP A 459 0.40 2.00 20.09
C TRP A 459 0.38 3.48 19.67
N LEU A 460 0.16 4.40 20.62
CA LEU A 460 -0.07 5.82 20.33
C LEU A 460 1.10 6.52 19.63
N LEU A 461 2.34 6.18 20.01
CA LEU A 461 3.56 6.82 19.50
C LEU A 461 4.36 5.89 18.58
N ASN A 462 3.77 4.78 18.16
CA ASN A 462 4.43 3.83 17.27
C ASN A 462 4.42 4.36 15.83
N PRO A 463 5.60 4.58 15.22
CA PRO A 463 5.69 5.13 13.87
C PRO A 463 5.04 4.21 12.83
N MET A 464 5.09 2.88 13.02
CA MET A 464 4.45 1.94 12.09
C MET A 464 2.92 2.08 12.11
N VAL A 465 2.32 2.19 13.30
CA VAL A 465 0.86 2.40 13.46
C VAL A 465 0.45 3.72 12.83
N ALA A 466 1.13 4.81 13.20
CA ALA A 466 0.81 6.14 12.69
C ALA A 466 0.99 6.24 11.16
N ASN A 467 2.03 5.62 10.60
CA ASN A 467 2.28 5.63 9.16
C ASN A 467 1.21 4.81 8.41
N ILE A 468 0.86 3.61 8.86
CA ILE A 468 -0.11 2.76 8.15
C ILE A 468 -1.50 3.38 8.10
N SER A 469 -1.98 3.99 9.19
CA SER A 469 -3.28 4.65 9.20
C SER A 469 -3.31 5.93 8.35
N THR A 470 -2.27 6.76 8.44
CA THR A 470 -2.19 8.02 7.68
C THR A 470 -1.90 7.83 6.18
N ARG A 471 -1.29 6.70 5.78
CA ARG A 471 -1.24 6.26 4.38
C ARG A 471 -2.62 5.87 3.82
N GLY A 472 -3.60 5.59 4.69
CA GLY A 472 -4.99 5.33 4.31
C GLY A 472 -5.45 3.88 4.50
N SER A 473 -4.80 3.12 5.38
CA SER A 473 -5.28 1.78 5.75
C SER A 473 -6.36 1.82 6.84
N SER A 474 -7.40 1.00 6.68
CA SER A 474 -8.53 0.92 7.62
C SER A 474 -8.26 0.07 8.87
N GLU A 475 -7.05 -0.49 9.04
CA GLU A 475 -6.72 -1.38 10.17
C GLU A 475 -6.91 -0.72 11.54
N GLY A 476 -6.68 0.58 11.65
CA GLY A 476 -6.93 1.34 12.89
C GLY A 476 -8.38 1.24 13.36
N LEU A 477 -9.35 1.19 12.45
CA LEU A 477 -10.78 1.01 12.80
C LEU A 477 -11.07 -0.41 13.31
N VAL A 478 -10.41 -1.41 12.73
CA VAL A 478 -10.56 -2.79 13.21
C VAL A 478 -9.95 -2.95 14.59
N ALA A 479 -8.81 -2.30 14.84
CA ALA A 479 -8.18 -2.24 16.15
C ALA A 479 -9.12 -1.62 17.21
N VAL A 480 -9.87 -0.55 16.88
CA VAL A 480 -10.90 0.02 17.76
C VAL A 480 -11.94 -1.04 18.12
N ILE A 481 -12.51 -1.73 17.12
CA ILE A 481 -13.56 -2.74 17.35
C ILE A 481 -13.03 -3.88 18.23
N VAL A 482 -11.81 -4.36 17.96
CA VAL A 482 -11.19 -5.46 18.69
C VAL A 482 -10.86 -5.09 20.14
N VAL A 483 -10.29 -3.92 20.39
CA VAL A 483 -10.01 -3.47 21.77
C VAL A 483 -11.30 -3.12 22.51
N ALA A 484 -12.29 -2.51 21.84
CA ALA A 484 -13.60 -2.26 22.43
C ALA A 484 -14.30 -3.58 22.81
N MET A 485 -14.17 -4.62 21.98
CA MET A 485 -14.71 -5.95 22.25
C MET A 485 -14.03 -6.58 23.47
N LEU A 486 -12.70 -6.50 23.56
CA LEU A 486 -11.94 -6.95 24.74
C LEU A 486 -12.34 -6.15 25.99
N TRP A 487 -12.45 -4.83 25.88
CA TRP A 487 -12.89 -3.94 26.96
C TRP A 487 -14.29 -4.33 27.46
N ALA A 488 -15.24 -4.55 26.56
CA ALA A 488 -16.60 -4.97 26.89
C ALA A 488 -16.61 -6.35 27.57
N ALA A 489 -15.85 -7.31 27.05
CA ALA A 489 -15.74 -8.65 27.62
C ALA A 489 -15.13 -8.63 29.04
N ARG A 490 -14.12 -7.79 29.27
CA ARG A 490 -13.46 -7.65 30.58
C ARG A 490 -14.30 -6.89 31.60
N CYS A 491 -15.07 -5.90 31.16
CA CYS A 491 -16.03 -5.19 32.02
C CYS A 491 -17.29 -6.01 32.30
N GLY A 492 -17.49 -7.16 31.66
CA GLY A 492 -18.68 -8.00 31.85
C GLY A 492 -19.89 -7.58 31.00
N TRP A 493 -19.70 -6.70 30.02
CA TRP A 493 -20.73 -6.17 29.13
C TRP A 493 -20.96 -7.15 27.97
N VAL A 494 -21.48 -8.34 28.30
CA VAL A 494 -21.57 -9.50 27.39
C VAL A 494 -22.32 -9.19 26.11
N ARG A 495 -23.43 -8.44 26.19
CA ARG A 495 -24.24 -8.08 25.02
C ARG A 495 -23.45 -7.19 24.05
N LEU A 496 -22.77 -6.18 24.57
CA LEU A 496 -21.92 -5.28 23.79
C LEU A 496 -20.74 -6.04 23.17
N ALA A 497 -20.10 -6.94 23.92
CA ALA A 497 -19.04 -7.80 23.39
C ALA A 497 -19.55 -8.67 22.23
N GLY A 498 -20.78 -9.20 22.33
CA GLY A 498 -21.45 -9.93 21.25
C GLY A 498 -21.68 -9.06 20.02
N CYS A 499 -22.27 -7.87 20.19
CA CYS A 499 -22.49 -6.93 19.08
C CYS A 499 -21.17 -6.53 18.39
N LEU A 500 -20.13 -6.22 19.17
CA LEU A 500 -18.81 -5.85 18.63
C LEU A 500 -18.12 -7.02 17.92
N LEU A 501 -18.29 -8.26 18.39
CA LEU A 501 -17.83 -9.44 17.67
C LEU A 501 -18.54 -9.56 16.31
N GLY A 502 -19.88 -9.46 16.29
CA GLY A 502 -20.65 -9.54 15.05
C GLY A 502 -20.31 -8.41 14.06
N LEU A 503 -20.19 -7.18 14.56
CA LEU A 503 -19.76 -6.01 13.78
C LEU A 503 -18.34 -6.19 13.26
N GLY A 504 -17.42 -6.67 14.10
CA GLY A 504 -16.02 -6.91 13.75
C GLY A 504 -15.91 -7.89 12.59
N VAL A 505 -16.56 -9.06 12.70
CA VAL A 505 -16.58 -10.10 11.65
C VAL A 505 -17.24 -9.63 10.36
N HIS A 506 -18.28 -8.80 10.46
CA HIS A 506 -18.87 -8.17 9.28
C HIS A 506 -17.89 -7.18 8.65
N PHE A 507 -17.25 -6.31 9.42
CA PHE A 507 -16.38 -5.27 8.90
C PHE A 507 -15.10 -5.86 8.25
N LYS A 508 -14.48 -6.84 8.90
CA LYS A 508 -13.44 -7.72 8.32
C LYS A 508 -13.61 -9.12 8.86
N ILE A 509 -13.29 -10.15 8.09
CA ILE A 509 -13.58 -11.51 8.53
C ILE A 509 -12.76 -11.92 9.76
N TYR A 510 -11.47 -11.56 9.85
CA TYR A 510 -10.50 -12.14 10.81
C TYR A 510 -10.88 -12.11 12.30
N PRO A 511 -11.61 -11.10 12.86
CA PRO A 511 -12.01 -11.11 14.26
C PRO A 511 -12.86 -12.33 14.66
N PHE A 512 -13.33 -13.13 13.70
CA PHE A 512 -14.02 -14.39 13.95
C PHE A 512 -13.20 -15.34 14.82
N VAL A 513 -11.86 -15.29 14.75
CA VAL A 513 -10.97 -16.14 15.55
C VAL A 513 -11.20 -15.94 17.04
N TYR A 514 -11.62 -14.76 17.48
CA TYR A 514 -11.84 -14.44 18.89
C TYR A 514 -13.14 -15.02 19.46
N ALA A 515 -14.05 -15.52 18.61
CA ALA A 515 -15.33 -16.05 19.04
C ALA A 515 -15.17 -17.17 20.08
N VAL A 516 -14.23 -18.10 19.85
CA VAL A 516 -13.98 -19.23 20.76
C VAL A 516 -13.38 -18.77 22.08
N SER A 517 -12.39 -17.87 22.06
CA SER A 517 -11.80 -17.35 23.29
C SER A 517 -12.80 -16.57 24.15
N LEU A 518 -13.65 -15.75 23.52
CA LEU A 518 -14.71 -15.02 24.22
C LEU A 518 -15.76 -15.98 24.77
N PHE A 519 -16.22 -16.94 23.96
CA PHE A 519 -17.18 -17.95 24.40
C PHE A 519 -16.65 -18.78 25.57
N TRP A 520 -15.39 -19.19 25.49
CA TRP A 520 -14.72 -19.93 26.55
C TRP A 520 -14.57 -19.06 27.80
N TRP A 521 -14.13 -17.80 27.66
CA TRP A 521 -13.99 -16.83 28.74
C TRP A 521 -15.26 -16.65 29.57
N MET A 522 -16.44 -16.65 28.94
CA MET A 522 -17.74 -16.45 29.60
C MET A 522 -18.15 -17.54 30.61
N ASP A 523 -17.41 -18.66 30.71
CA ASP A 523 -17.65 -19.65 31.78
C ASP A 523 -17.21 -19.15 33.17
N ARG A 524 -18.02 -19.47 34.17
CA ARG A 524 -17.66 -19.25 35.59
C ARG A 524 -16.93 -20.43 36.22
N ARG A 525 -16.93 -21.62 35.60
CA ARG A 525 -16.24 -22.79 36.19
C ARG A 525 -14.75 -22.76 35.88
N GLN A 526 -13.92 -23.06 36.90
CA GLN A 526 -12.51 -23.35 36.68
C GLN A 526 -12.37 -24.55 35.73
N ALA A 527 -11.36 -24.50 34.87
CA ALA A 527 -10.91 -25.68 34.12
C ALA A 527 -10.48 -26.75 35.15
N GLY A 528 -11.36 -27.73 35.44
CA GLY A 528 -11.10 -28.81 36.40
C GLY A 528 -12.24 -29.15 37.37
N SER A 529 -13.28 -28.30 37.52
CA SER A 529 -14.47 -28.67 38.31
C SER A 529 -15.48 -29.39 37.41
N TRP A 530 -15.25 -30.69 37.22
CA TRP A 530 -16.24 -31.58 36.63
C TRP A 530 -17.13 -32.14 37.75
N ASP A 531 -18.17 -31.39 38.11
CA ASP A 531 -19.22 -31.93 38.95
C ASP A 531 -20.03 -32.90 38.07
N GLY A 532 -19.78 -34.20 38.22
CA GLY A 532 -20.31 -35.31 37.41
C GLY A 532 -21.84 -35.50 37.40
N ARG A 533 -22.62 -34.44 37.66
CA ARG A 533 -24.10 -34.45 37.66
C ARG A 533 -24.74 -33.73 36.47
N GLY A 534 -23.95 -33.07 35.62
CA GLY A 534 -24.43 -32.50 34.35
C GLY A 534 -23.56 -32.97 33.20
N GLY A 535 -24.16 -33.61 32.19
CA GLY A 535 -23.43 -34.04 31.00
C GLY A 535 -22.62 -32.89 30.38
N TRP A 536 -21.57 -33.22 29.62
CA TRP A 536 -20.65 -32.25 29.01
C TRP A 536 -21.38 -31.10 28.28
N LEU A 537 -22.52 -31.38 27.64
CA LEU A 537 -23.40 -30.39 27.01
C LEU A 537 -24.09 -29.42 27.98
N GLY A 538 -24.47 -29.87 29.18
CA GLY A 538 -25.12 -29.03 30.19
C GLY A 538 -24.20 -27.98 30.80
N GLY A 539 -22.88 -28.21 30.80
CA GLY A 539 -21.87 -27.22 31.21
C GLY A 539 -21.52 -26.19 30.13
N LEU A 540 -21.81 -26.48 28.85
CA LEU A 540 -21.54 -25.58 27.73
C LEU A 540 -22.57 -24.45 27.63
N ILE A 541 -23.81 -24.68 28.03
CA ILE A 541 -24.91 -23.71 27.92
C ILE A 541 -24.96 -22.84 29.18
N ASN A 542 -24.61 -21.56 29.04
CA ASN A 542 -24.71 -20.54 30.08
C ASN A 542 -25.37 -19.28 29.51
N ARG A 543 -26.19 -18.58 30.30
CA ARG A 543 -26.80 -17.29 29.94
C ARG A 543 -25.82 -16.31 29.30
N LYS A 544 -24.59 -16.17 29.82
CA LYS A 544 -23.57 -15.28 29.24
C LYS A 544 -23.11 -15.76 27.85
N ARG A 545 -22.91 -17.07 27.68
CA ARG A 545 -22.53 -17.66 26.38
C ARG A 545 -23.64 -17.54 25.34
N VAL A 546 -24.88 -17.80 25.75
CA VAL A 546 -26.07 -17.64 24.89
C VAL A 546 -26.25 -16.17 24.50
N GLN A 547 -26.09 -15.23 25.43
CA GLN A 547 -26.12 -13.80 25.10
C GLN A 547 -25.02 -13.41 24.12
N LEU A 548 -23.77 -13.83 24.37
CA LEU A 548 -22.66 -13.55 23.45
C LEU A 548 -22.97 -14.06 22.04
N ALA A 549 -23.38 -15.33 21.91
CA ALA A 549 -23.69 -15.96 20.63
C ALA A 549 -24.91 -15.33 19.93
N MET A 550 -25.97 -15.01 20.67
CA MET A 550 -27.17 -14.41 20.10
C MET A 550 -26.90 -12.99 19.60
N PHE A 551 -26.27 -12.13 20.41
CA PHE A 551 -26.01 -10.75 20.00
C PHE A 551 -24.96 -10.66 18.88
N SER A 552 -23.96 -11.55 18.85
CA SER A 552 -23.02 -11.63 17.72
C SER A 552 -23.71 -12.12 16.46
N PHE A 553 -24.55 -13.15 16.54
CA PHE A 553 -25.31 -13.67 15.42
C PHE A 553 -26.28 -12.64 14.85
N VAL A 554 -27.09 -12.00 15.70
CA VAL A 554 -28.07 -10.98 15.29
C VAL A 554 -27.37 -9.80 14.62
N THR A 555 -26.26 -9.32 15.18
CA THR A 555 -25.51 -8.20 14.57
C THR A 555 -24.89 -8.60 13.24
N PHE A 556 -24.23 -9.76 13.19
CA PHE A 556 -23.59 -10.26 11.98
C PHE A 556 -24.61 -10.54 10.87
N MET A 557 -25.69 -11.26 11.16
CA MET A 557 -26.75 -11.55 10.20
C MET A 557 -27.55 -10.32 9.82
N GLY A 558 -27.88 -9.43 10.75
CA GLY A 558 -28.59 -8.20 10.44
C GLY A 558 -27.83 -7.35 9.42
N LEU A 559 -26.53 -7.15 9.63
CA LEU A 559 -25.67 -6.42 8.70
C LEU A 559 -25.52 -7.15 7.36
N ASN A 560 -25.32 -8.46 7.36
CA ASN A 560 -25.20 -9.24 6.12
C ASN A 560 -26.49 -9.25 5.30
N LEU A 561 -27.65 -9.47 5.94
CA LEU A 561 -28.95 -9.44 5.27
C LEU A 561 -29.25 -8.05 4.69
N LEU A 562 -28.87 -6.99 5.42
CA LEU A 562 -28.96 -5.62 4.90
C LEU A 562 -28.10 -5.45 3.64
N MET A 563 -26.84 -5.89 3.65
CA MET A 563 -25.95 -5.75 2.49
C MET A 563 -26.37 -6.63 1.31
N VAL A 564 -26.84 -7.86 1.55
CA VAL A 564 -27.43 -8.72 0.51
C VAL A 564 -28.67 -8.07 -0.10
N LYS A 565 -29.53 -7.44 0.73
CA LYS A 565 -30.71 -6.73 0.23
C LYS A 565 -30.34 -5.54 -0.66
N LEU A 566 -29.24 -4.83 -0.34
CA LEU A 566 -28.80 -3.65 -1.09
C LEU A 566 -27.97 -3.98 -2.34
N TYR A 567 -27.14 -5.02 -2.31
CA TYR A 567 -26.13 -5.29 -3.33
C TYR A 567 -26.19 -6.70 -3.94
N GLY A 568 -27.10 -7.55 -3.47
CA GLY A 568 -27.32 -8.88 -4.03
C GLY A 568 -26.13 -9.83 -3.88
N PRO A 569 -25.92 -10.76 -4.84
CA PRO A 569 -24.89 -11.80 -4.76
C PRO A 569 -23.46 -11.25 -4.83
N GLU A 570 -23.26 -10.07 -5.42
CA GLU A 570 -21.97 -9.39 -5.53
C GLU A 570 -21.33 -9.15 -4.16
N PHE A 571 -22.13 -8.80 -3.15
CA PHE A 571 -21.68 -8.66 -1.77
C PHE A 571 -21.02 -9.94 -1.25
N ILE A 572 -21.69 -11.09 -1.38
CA ILE A 572 -21.18 -12.37 -0.88
C ILE A 572 -19.90 -12.77 -1.63
N ARG A 573 -19.92 -12.62 -2.97
CA ARG A 573 -18.80 -12.96 -3.84
C ARG A 573 -17.54 -12.17 -3.46
N HIS A 574 -17.67 -10.86 -3.31
CA HIS A 574 -16.53 -9.97 -3.10
C HIS A 574 -16.08 -9.85 -1.65
N SER A 575 -17.00 -9.81 -0.68
CA SER A 575 -16.65 -9.64 0.73
C SER A 575 -16.26 -10.94 1.44
N TYR A 576 -16.70 -12.11 0.93
CA TYR A 576 -16.42 -13.40 1.57
C TYR A 576 -15.78 -14.42 0.63
N SER A 577 -16.46 -14.82 -0.46
CA SER A 577 -16.01 -15.94 -1.30
C SER A 577 -14.62 -15.71 -1.89
N TYR A 578 -14.31 -14.48 -2.30
CA TYR A 578 -13.01 -14.09 -2.82
C TYR A 578 -11.85 -14.44 -1.86
N HIS A 579 -12.03 -14.28 -0.55
CA HIS A 579 -10.94 -14.52 0.42
C HIS A 579 -10.58 -16.01 0.56
N LEU A 580 -11.48 -16.91 0.17
CA LEU A 580 -11.20 -18.36 0.14
C LEU A 580 -10.27 -18.69 -1.03
N THR A 581 -10.51 -18.11 -2.21
CA THR A 581 -9.76 -18.38 -3.43
C THR A 581 -8.57 -17.44 -3.66
N ARG A 582 -8.43 -16.38 -2.85
CA ARG A 582 -7.36 -15.38 -2.97
C ARG A 582 -5.96 -16.03 -2.97
N ILE A 583 -5.15 -15.68 -3.97
CA ILE A 583 -3.75 -16.06 -4.14
C ILE A 583 -2.98 -14.75 -4.33
N ASP A 584 -2.41 -14.21 -3.25
CA ASP A 584 -1.49 -13.09 -3.35
C ASP A 584 -0.08 -13.63 -3.27
N HIS A 585 0.64 -13.52 -4.37
CA HIS A 585 2.02 -13.95 -4.49
C HIS A 585 2.98 -12.77 -4.29
N ARG A 586 2.68 -11.59 -4.81
CA ARG A 586 3.54 -10.41 -4.61
C ARG A 586 3.49 -9.88 -3.17
N HIS A 587 4.58 -9.28 -2.70
CA HIS A 587 4.66 -8.57 -1.42
C HIS A 587 4.17 -9.39 -0.20
N ASN A 588 4.39 -10.71 -0.21
CA ASN A 588 3.82 -11.66 0.75
C ASN A 588 4.89 -12.30 1.66
N PHE A 589 4.88 -11.95 2.95
CA PHE A 589 5.81 -12.48 3.97
C PHE A 589 5.57 -13.95 4.34
N SER A 590 4.52 -14.57 3.80
CA SER A 590 4.16 -15.95 4.12
C SER A 590 5.27 -16.93 3.73
N VAL A 591 5.45 -17.98 4.54
CA VAL A 591 6.31 -19.12 4.18
C VAL A 591 5.87 -19.81 2.89
N TYR A 592 4.60 -19.64 2.50
CA TYR A 592 4.02 -20.20 1.28
C TYR A 592 4.27 -19.33 0.05
N ASN A 593 4.92 -18.16 0.19
CA ASN A 593 5.02 -17.17 -0.87
C ASN A 593 5.61 -17.72 -2.19
N THR A 594 6.82 -18.31 -2.14
CA THR A 594 7.48 -18.84 -3.34
C THR A 594 6.63 -19.92 -4.03
N LEU A 595 5.91 -20.75 -3.26
CA LEU A 595 5.01 -21.77 -3.80
C LEU A 595 3.80 -21.12 -4.51
N LEU A 596 3.21 -20.08 -3.92
CA LEU A 596 2.10 -19.34 -4.51
C LEU A 596 2.53 -18.63 -5.80
N HIS A 597 3.75 -18.07 -5.84
CA HIS A 597 4.34 -17.52 -7.06
C HIS A 597 4.47 -18.55 -8.17
N MET A 598 5.05 -19.72 -7.88
CA MET A 598 5.20 -20.79 -8.89
C MET A 598 3.84 -21.27 -9.40
N LYS A 599 2.85 -21.39 -8.52
CA LYS A 599 1.48 -21.77 -8.92
C LYS A 599 0.83 -20.71 -9.80
N SER A 600 1.03 -19.42 -9.49
CA SER A 600 0.53 -18.32 -10.32
C SER A 600 1.14 -18.36 -11.72
N ALA A 601 2.41 -18.76 -11.84
CA ALA A 601 3.12 -18.85 -13.12
C ALA A 601 2.72 -20.08 -13.97
N LEU A 602 2.38 -21.21 -13.35
CA LEU A 602 2.12 -22.48 -14.04
C LEU A 602 0.71 -22.61 -14.65
N GLY A 603 -0.19 -21.66 -14.38
CA GLY A 603 -1.59 -21.76 -14.81
C GLY A 603 -2.37 -22.84 -14.04
N SER A 604 -3.70 -22.69 -13.98
CA SER A 604 -4.57 -23.49 -13.11
C SER A 604 -4.52 -25.00 -13.42
N SER A 605 -3.80 -25.78 -12.61
CA SER A 605 -4.02 -27.23 -12.51
C SER A 605 -5.23 -27.50 -11.61
N SER A 606 -6.22 -28.21 -12.14
CA SER A 606 -7.40 -28.67 -11.43
C SER A 606 -7.03 -29.74 -10.40
N GLY A 607 -6.73 -29.32 -9.17
CA GLY A 607 -6.47 -30.18 -8.02
C GLY A 607 -6.44 -29.38 -6.70
N LEU A 608 -6.68 -30.05 -5.57
CA LEU A 608 -6.48 -29.49 -4.22
C LEU A 608 -4.99 -29.14 -4.07
N GLY A 609 -4.66 -27.86 -4.25
CA GLY A 609 -3.28 -27.40 -4.10
C GLY A 609 -2.82 -27.45 -2.65
N VAL A 610 -1.53 -27.76 -2.45
CA VAL A 610 -0.90 -27.88 -1.12
C VAL A 610 -1.09 -26.60 -0.28
N GLU A 611 -1.25 -25.45 -0.91
CA GLU A 611 -1.55 -24.18 -0.22
C GLU A 611 -2.91 -24.15 0.48
N SER A 612 -3.89 -24.95 0.03
CA SER A 612 -5.16 -25.10 0.74
C SER A 612 -4.99 -25.75 2.12
N LEU A 613 -3.92 -26.53 2.31
CA LEU A 613 -3.56 -27.13 3.60
C LEU A 613 -2.97 -26.11 4.58
N ALA A 614 -2.48 -24.94 4.12
CA ALA A 614 -1.97 -23.87 5.00
C ALA A 614 -3.03 -23.40 6.02
N PHE A 615 -4.31 -23.51 5.65
CA PHE A 615 -5.43 -23.15 6.52
C PHE A 615 -5.58 -24.09 7.73
N LEU A 616 -5.15 -25.36 7.63
CA LEU A 616 -5.30 -26.34 8.71
C LEU A 616 -4.52 -25.98 9.98
N PRO A 617 -3.18 -25.80 9.94
CA PRO A 617 -2.43 -25.41 11.14
C PRO A 617 -2.86 -24.03 11.63
N GLN A 618 -3.14 -23.09 10.71
CA GLN A 618 -3.62 -21.76 11.04
C GLN A 618 -4.91 -21.82 11.87
N MET A 619 -5.93 -22.54 11.41
CA MET A 619 -7.22 -22.65 12.09
C MET A 619 -7.16 -23.48 13.36
N PHE A 620 -6.43 -24.60 13.32
CA PHE A 620 -6.25 -25.43 14.50
C PHE A 620 -5.61 -24.63 15.64
N LEU A 621 -4.51 -23.92 15.37
CA LEU A 621 -3.84 -23.13 16.40
C LEU A 621 -4.68 -21.94 16.86
N SER A 622 -5.17 -21.11 15.93
CA SER A 622 -5.81 -19.83 16.26
C SER A 622 -7.25 -19.96 16.77
N VAL A 623 -8.01 -20.99 16.35
CA VAL A 623 -9.43 -21.14 16.69
C VAL A 623 -9.67 -22.25 17.72
N VAL A 624 -8.84 -23.30 17.74
CA VAL A 624 -9.05 -24.46 18.61
C VAL A 624 -8.05 -24.51 19.77
N ALA A 625 -6.77 -24.74 19.49
CA ALA A 625 -5.77 -25.06 20.51
C ALA A 625 -5.50 -23.89 21.47
N ILE A 626 -5.11 -22.73 20.95
CA ILE A 626 -4.76 -21.57 21.78
C ILE A 626 -5.97 -21.09 22.63
N PRO A 627 -7.18 -20.91 22.08
CA PRO A 627 -8.35 -20.48 22.84
C PRO A 627 -8.71 -21.41 24.00
N LEU A 628 -8.81 -22.72 23.73
CA LEU A 628 -9.28 -23.69 24.72
C LEU A 628 -8.27 -23.87 25.85
N LEU A 629 -6.97 -23.81 25.54
CA LEU A 629 -5.90 -23.99 26.52
C LEU A 629 -5.63 -22.72 27.34
N LEU A 630 -5.69 -21.53 26.73
CA LEU A 630 -5.12 -20.32 27.33
C LEU A 630 -6.15 -19.25 27.72
N ALA A 631 -7.34 -19.21 27.09
CA ALA A 631 -8.26 -18.08 27.29
C ALA A 631 -8.70 -17.91 28.75
N LYS A 632 -8.71 -18.98 29.55
CA LYS A 632 -9.04 -18.94 30.98
C LYS A 632 -7.96 -18.34 31.87
N LYS A 633 -6.72 -18.26 31.40
CA LYS A 633 -5.60 -17.68 32.14
C LYS A 633 -5.57 -16.17 31.93
N ASP A 634 -5.48 -15.75 30.67
CA ASP A 634 -5.48 -14.34 30.28
C ASP A 634 -6.11 -14.19 28.89
N LEU A 635 -7.29 -13.55 28.84
CA LEU A 635 -8.01 -13.32 27.59
C LEU A 635 -7.22 -12.43 26.61
N ALA A 636 -6.60 -11.35 27.06
CA ALA A 636 -5.93 -10.39 26.18
C ALA A 636 -4.66 -11.00 25.58
N SER A 637 -3.86 -11.66 26.40
CA SER A 637 -2.66 -12.37 25.93
C SER A 637 -3.01 -13.59 25.09
N THR A 638 -4.15 -14.24 25.33
CA THR A 638 -4.65 -15.31 24.44
C THR A 638 -5.04 -14.75 23.08
N MET A 639 -5.76 -13.63 23.03
CA MET A 639 -6.11 -12.98 21.76
C MET A 639 -4.85 -12.53 21.00
N LEU A 640 -3.80 -12.07 21.70
CA LEU A 640 -2.47 -11.83 21.10
C LEU A 640 -1.95 -13.11 20.43
N ALA A 641 -1.85 -14.21 21.17
CA ALA A 641 -1.31 -15.48 20.67
C ALA A 641 -2.12 -16.04 19.50
N GLN A 642 -3.46 -15.95 19.56
CA GLN A 642 -4.35 -16.35 18.47
C GLN A 642 -4.07 -15.56 17.20
N THR A 643 -3.98 -14.23 17.32
CA THR A 643 -3.76 -13.35 16.16
C THR A 643 -2.36 -13.56 15.59
N PHE A 644 -1.36 -13.70 16.46
CA PHE A 644 0.01 -13.94 16.05
C PHE A 644 0.15 -15.27 15.30
N ALA A 645 -0.49 -16.34 15.81
CA ALA A 645 -0.58 -17.62 15.10
C ALA A 645 -1.38 -17.49 13.78
N PHE A 646 -2.50 -16.78 13.79
CA PHE A 646 -3.33 -16.57 12.61
C PHE A 646 -2.57 -15.89 11.49
N VAL A 647 -1.73 -14.89 11.79
CA VAL A 647 -0.90 -14.17 10.81
C VAL A 647 0.30 -15.01 10.38
N THR A 648 1.01 -15.65 11.31
CA THR A 648 2.23 -16.44 11.03
C THR A 648 1.97 -17.61 10.09
N PHE A 649 0.84 -18.31 10.27
CA PHE A 649 0.47 -19.48 9.47
C PHE A 649 -0.44 -19.14 8.27
N ASN A 650 -0.69 -17.86 8.00
CA ASN A 650 -1.53 -17.45 6.88
C ASN A 650 -0.82 -17.68 5.54
N LYS A 651 -1.58 -18.10 4.52
CA LYS A 651 -1.10 -18.14 3.12
C LYS A 651 -0.76 -16.75 2.55
N VAL A 652 -1.44 -15.70 3.02
CA VAL A 652 -1.18 -14.30 2.64
C VAL A 652 -0.83 -13.53 3.91
N CYS A 653 0.34 -12.90 3.93
CA CYS A 653 0.83 -12.12 5.06
C CYS A 653 1.42 -10.81 4.55
N THR A 654 0.75 -9.69 4.83
CA THR A 654 1.22 -8.35 4.50
C THR A 654 1.60 -7.59 5.77
N SER A 655 2.41 -6.53 5.64
CA SER A 655 2.87 -5.74 6.79
C SER A 655 1.73 -5.09 7.59
N GLN A 656 0.60 -4.80 6.96
CA GLN A 656 -0.60 -4.28 7.61
C GLN A 656 -1.12 -5.23 8.72
N TYR A 657 -0.94 -6.55 8.56
CA TYR A 657 -1.41 -7.55 9.52
C TYR A 657 -0.64 -7.50 10.84
N PHE A 658 0.55 -6.90 10.87
CA PHE A 658 1.33 -6.81 12.10
C PHE A 658 0.63 -5.91 13.15
N LEU A 659 -0.22 -4.97 12.71
CA LEU A 659 -1.05 -4.16 13.61
C LEU A 659 -2.02 -5.02 14.42
N TRP A 660 -2.51 -6.12 13.85
CA TRP A 660 -3.54 -6.95 14.47
C TRP A 660 -3.06 -7.58 15.77
N TYR A 661 -1.78 -7.97 15.87
CA TYR A 661 -1.22 -8.49 17.11
C TYR A 661 -0.49 -7.42 17.92
N MET A 662 0.08 -6.38 17.29
CA MET A 662 0.72 -5.27 18.02
C MET A 662 -0.25 -4.55 18.96
N VAL A 663 -1.54 -4.46 18.60
CA VAL A 663 -2.57 -3.85 19.45
C VAL A 663 -2.69 -4.50 20.85
N PHE A 664 -2.28 -5.77 20.99
CA PHE A 664 -2.33 -6.49 22.26
C PHE A 664 -1.04 -6.44 23.08
N LEU A 665 0.08 -5.98 22.49
CA LEU A 665 1.36 -5.87 23.20
C LEU A 665 1.28 -5.04 24.50
N PRO A 666 0.54 -3.92 24.57
CA PRO A 666 0.37 -3.17 25.82
C PRO A 666 -0.21 -3.98 26.97
N PHE A 667 -1.04 -5.00 26.68
CA PHE A 667 -1.65 -5.87 27.71
C PHE A 667 -0.73 -7.02 28.11
N TYR A 668 0.00 -7.60 27.15
CA TYR A 668 0.87 -8.74 27.37
C TYR A 668 2.22 -8.36 28.01
N LEU A 669 2.90 -7.34 27.47
CA LEU A 669 4.26 -6.97 27.87
C LEU A 669 4.46 -6.74 29.38
N PRO A 670 3.53 -6.10 30.12
CA PRO A 670 3.67 -5.88 31.56
C PRO A 670 3.93 -7.16 32.38
N SER A 671 3.46 -8.31 31.91
CA SER A 671 3.60 -9.62 32.56
C SER A 671 4.54 -10.59 31.83
N SER A 672 5.04 -10.20 30.66
CA SER A 672 5.85 -11.03 29.78
C SER A 672 7.21 -11.39 30.35
N SER A 673 7.77 -12.53 29.94
CA SER A 673 9.17 -12.85 30.16
C SER A 673 10.10 -11.97 29.33
N LEU A 674 9.61 -11.37 28.23
CA LEU A 674 10.39 -10.47 27.37
C LEU A 674 10.91 -9.24 28.13
N LEU A 675 10.09 -8.65 29.01
CA LEU A 675 10.53 -7.53 29.86
C LEU A 675 11.24 -8.01 31.14
N ARG A 676 10.86 -9.17 31.69
CA ARG A 676 11.54 -9.74 32.86
C ARG A 676 12.97 -10.20 32.56
N GLN A 677 13.23 -10.65 31.33
CA GLN A 677 14.53 -11.07 30.84
C GLN A 677 14.91 -10.24 29.61
N PRO A 678 15.48 -9.03 29.81
CA PRO A 678 15.70 -8.07 28.72
C PRO A 678 16.51 -8.62 27.55
N LYS A 679 17.47 -9.52 27.80
CA LYS A 679 18.23 -10.21 26.74
C LYS A 679 17.28 -10.94 25.78
N ARG A 680 16.32 -11.72 26.29
CA ARG A 680 15.32 -12.42 25.47
C ARG A 680 14.42 -11.43 24.73
N GLY A 681 13.98 -10.37 25.41
CA GLY A 681 13.18 -9.29 24.81
C GLY A 681 13.86 -8.61 23.62
N TYR A 682 15.10 -8.15 23.80
CA TYR A 682 15.88 -7.52 22.74
C TYR A 682 16.21 -8.48 21.61
N THR A 683 16.53 -9.75 21.90
CA THR A 683 16.73 -10.77 20.85
C THR A 683 15.46 -10.99 20.04
N ALA A 684 14.29 -11.12 20.68
CA ALA A 684 13.02 -11.27 19.98
C ALA A 684 12.70 -10.07 19.07
N LEU A 685 12.87 -8.85 19.59
CA LEU A 685 12.65 -7.63 18.81
C LEU A 685 13.64 -7.51 17.64
N ALA A 686 14.93 -7.74 17.89
CA ALA A 686 15.97 -7.65 16.88
C ALA A 686 15.75 -8.68 15.77
N LEU A 687 15.48 -9.94 16.11
CA LEU A 687 15.18 -10.98 15.13
C LEU A 687 13.91 -10.65 14.33
N TRP A 688 12.85 -10.17 14.98
CA TRP A 688 11.62 -9.80 14.28
C TRP A 688 11.83 -8.67 13.27
N VAL A 689 12.62 -7.64 13.63
CA VAL A 689 12.96 -6.51 12.73
C VAL A 689 13.90 -6.96 11.61
N VAL A 690 14.97 -7.70 11.94
CA VAL A 690 15.94 -8.20 10.95
C VAL A 690 15.27 -9.16 9.97
N GLY A 691 14.40 -10.05 10.43
CA GLY A 691 13.64 -10.96 9.56
C GLY A 691 12.80 -10.20 8.54
N GLN A 692 12.13 -9.13 8.95
CA GLN A 692 11.40 -8.25 8.01
C GLN A 692 12.33 -7.52 7.05
N ALA A 693 13.43 -6.95 7.54
CA ALA A 693 14.37 -6.21 6.71
C ALA A 693 15.02 -7.11 5.64
N LEU A 694 15.40 -8.35 6.01
CA LEU A 694 15.92 -9.34 5.08
C LEU A 694 14.88 -9.70 4.01
N TRP A 695 13.62 -9.92 4.41
CA TRP A 695 12.56 -10.21 3.46
C TRP A 695 12.29 -9.04 2.52
N LEU A 696 12.17 -7.82 3.06
CA LEU A 696 11.92 -6.58 2.30
C LEU A 696 13.05 -6.29 1.32
N HIS A 697 14.30 -6.55 1.69
CA HIS A 697 15.43 -6.44 0.77
C HIS A 697 15.26 -7.38 -0.43
N GLN A 698 14.96 -8.66 -0.20
CA GLN A 698 14.75 -9.62 -1.28
C GLN A 698 13.54 -9.26 -2.16
N GLY A 699 12.44 -8.79 -1.54
CA GLY A 699 11.27 -8.30 -2.25
C GLY A 699 11.56 -7.06 -3.09
N TYR A 700 12.35 -6.11 -2.58
CA TYR A 700 12.76 -4.91 -3.31
C TYR A 700 13.59 -5.26 -4.55
N GLU A 701 14.62 -6.10 -4.40
CA GLU A 701 15.43 -6.59 -5.52
C GLU A 701 14.55 -7.26 -6.59
N LEU A 702 13.57 -8.05 -6.17
CA LEU A 702 12.67 -8.75 -7.09
C LEU A 702 11.69 -7.83 -7.79
N GLU A 703 10.97 -7.00 -7.05
CA GLU A 703 9.78 -6.31 -7.54
C GLU A 703 10.10 -4.92 -8.10
N PHE A 704 11.16 -4.27 -7.61
CA PHE A 704 11.58 -2.94 -8.07
C PHE A 704 12.79 -2.99 -9.00
N LEU A 705 13.78 -3.84 -8.73
CA LEU A 705 14.96 -3.96 -9.59
C LEU A 705 14.83 -5.06 -10.65
N GLY A 706 13.82 -5.93 -10.54
CA GLY A 706 13.62 -7.04 -11.49
C GLY A 706 14.63 -8.17 -11.36
N HIS A 707 15.41 -8.22 -10.29
CA HIS A 707 16.38 -9.28 -10.04
C HIS A 707 15.68 -10.54 -9.51
N SER A 708 15.86 -11.68 -10.17
CA SER A 708 15.26 -12.94 -9.70
C SER A 708 15.88 -13.42 -8.38
N THR A 709 15.23 -13.12 -7.26
CA THR A 709 15.69 -13.50 -5.90
C THR A 709 14.89 -14.66 -5.29
N PHE A 710 14.02 -15.32 -6.05
CA PHE A 710 13.09 -16.34 -5.51
C PHE A 710 13.76 -17.42 -4.67
N VAL A 711 14.83 -18.04 -5.18
CA VAL A 711 15.59 -19.10 -4.51
C VAL A 711 17.09 -18.84 -4.69
N PRO A 712 17.92 -18.88 -3.62
CA PRO A 712 17.53 -19.15 -2.24
C PRO A 712 17.00 -17.91 -1.49
N GLY A 713 17.11 -16.70 -2.05
CA GLY A 713 16.90 -15.43 -1.35
C GLY A 713 15.55 -15.29 -0.63
N LEU A 714 14.48 -15.01 -1.38
CA LEU A 714 13.13 -14.78 -0.86
C LEU A 714 12.59 -15.98 -0.11
N TRP A 715 12.89 -17.19 -0.58
CA TRP A 715 12.51 -18.44 0.09
C TRP A 715 13.14 -18.58 1.48
N LEU A 716 14.47 -18.44 1.61
CA LEU A 716 15.15 -18.49 2.90
C LEU A 716 14.71 -17.35 3.82
N ALA A 717 14.52 -16.14 3.30
CA ALA A 717 14.03 -15.01 4.08
C ALA A 717 12.63 -15.29 4.65
N SER A 718 11.74 -15.88 3.86
CA SER A 718 10.39 -16.27 4.29
C SER A 718 10.42 -17.38 5.35
N MET A 719 11.29 -18.39 5.17
CA MET A 719 11.49 -19.45 6.18
C MET A 719 12.07 -18.92 7.49
N ALA A 720 13.07 -18.03 7.41
CA ALA A 720 13.68 -17.40 8.57
C ALA A 720 12.65 -16.57 9.34
N PHE A 721 11.88 -15.73 8.65
CA PHE A 721 10.82 -14.93 9.27
C PHE A 721 9.75 -15.81 9.92
N PHE A 722 9.33 -16.89 9.25
CA PHE A 722 8.41 -17.87 9.83
C PHE A 722 8.96 -18.53 11.10
N GLY A 723 10.21 -18.99 11.09
CA GLY A 723 10.87 -19.59 12.25
C GLY A 723 10.98 -18.64 13.44
N ILE A 724 11.34 -17.37 13.17
CA ILE A 724 11.40 -16.31 14.18
C ILE A 724 10.02 -16.10 14.81
N ASN A 725 8.97 -15.99 14.00
CA ASN A 725 7.60 -15.83 14.50
C ASN A 725 7.14 -17.06 15.31
N CYS A 726 7.41 -18.29 14.86
CA CYS A 726 7.11 -19.50 15.63
C CYS A 726 7.80 -19.51 17.00
N TRP A 727 9.06 -19.08 17.07
CA TRP A 727 9.77 -18.97 18.34
C TRP A 727 9.16 -17.92 19.27
N ILE A 728 8.84 -16.72 18.75
CA ILE A 728 8.17 -15.65 19.52
C ILE A 728 6.81 -16.12 20.02
N LEU A 729 6.01 -16.79 19.17
CA LEU A 729 4.73 -17.38 19.55
C LEU A 729 4.90 -18.38 20.70
N GLY A 730 5.93 -19.22 20.65
CA GLY A 730 6.28 -20.15 21.72
C GLY A 730 6.56 -19.45 23.06
N ILE A 731 7.24 -18.31 23.04
CA ILE A 731 7.47 -17.48 24.24
C ILE A 731 6.14 -16.95 24.79
N VAL A 732 5.30 -16.37 23.93
CA VAL A 732 3.99 -15.83 24.33
C VAL A 732 3.11 -16.93 24.95
N VAL A 733 3.02 -18.08 24.29
CA VAL A 733 2.24 -19.24 24.78
C VAL A 733 2.80 -19.74 26.13
N SER A 734 4.12 -19.86 26.26
CA SER A 734 4.77 -20.28 27.51
C SER A 734 4.49 -19.31 28.66
N ASP A 735 4.59 -18.00 28.39
CA ASP A 735 4.31 -16.97 29.38
C ASP A 735 2.87 -17.05 29.91
N ILE A 736 1.89 -17.19 29.02
CA ILE A 736 0.47 -17.31 29.41
C ILE A 736 0.25 -18.60 30.17
N ASN A 737 0.86 -19.70 29.74
CA ASN A 737 0.71 -20.99 30.41
C ASN A 737 1.27 -20.97 31.84
N ASN A 738 2.34 -20.19 32.08
CA ASN A 738 2.97 -20.06 33.40
C ASN A 738 2.24 -19.06 34.33
N GLN A 739 1.22 -18.36 33.85
CA GLN A 739 0.41 -17.50 34.73
C GLN A 739 -0.53 -18.34 35.61
N PRO A 740 -0.70 -17.97 36.89
CA PRO A 740 -1.66 -18.63 37.77
C PRO A 740 -3.08 -18.45 37.22
N THR A 741 -3.87 -19.52 37.26
CA THR A 741 -5.30 -19.46 36.91
C THR A 741 -6.03 -18.52 37.86
N ILE A 742 -6.72 -17.50 37.32
CA ILE A 742 -7.44 -16.51 38.13
C ILE A 742 -8.57 -17.22 38.91
N PRO A 743 -8.60 -17.16 40.25
CA PRO A 743 -9.68 -17.73 41.05
C PRO A 743 -11.01 -17.02 40.81
N THR A 744 -12.09 -17.78 40.70
CA THR A 744 -13.46 -17.32 40.35
C THR A 744 -13.99 -16.20 41.25
N VAL A 745 -13.59 -16.19 42.53
CA VAL A 745 -14.08 -15.26 43.56
C VAL A 745 -13.56 -13.83 43.37
N LEU A 746 -12.43 -13.63 42.67
CA LEU A 746 -11.86 -12.30 42.44
C LEU A 746 -12.43 -11.57 41.22
N GLN A 747 -13.15 -12.28 40.33
CA GLN A 747 -13.78 -11.65 39.15
C GLN A 747 -15.04 -10.85 39.52
N ASP A 748 -15.81 -11.27 40.53
CA ASP A 748 -17.03 -10.57 40.93
C ASP A 748 -16.74 -9.33 41.82
N LYS A 749 -15.61 -9.26 42.54
CA LYS A 749 -15.25 -8.08 43.37
C LYS A 749 -14.60 -6.93 42.60
N LYS A 750 -14.04 -7.17 41.42
CA LYS A 750 -13.43 -6.12 40.57
C LYS A 750 -14.38 -5.59 39.48
N ALA A 751 -15.55 -6.20 39.32
CA ALA A 751 -16.55 -5.84 38.30
C ALA A 751 -17.80 -5.17 38.87
N ALA A 752 -17.86 -4.96 40.20
CA ALA A 752 -18.91 -4.20 40.88
C ALA A 752 -18.51 -2.72 40.99
#